data_AF-A0A4U0ETR5-F1
#
_entry.id   AF-A0A4U0ETR5-F1
#
_cell.length_a   1.000
_cell.length_b   1.000
_cell.length_c   1.000
_cell.angle_alpha   90.00
_cell.angle_beta   90.00
_cell.angle_gamma   90.00
#
_symmetry.space_group_name_H-M   'P 1'
#
loop_
_entity.id
_entity.type
_entity.pdbx_description
1 polymer ?
#
loop_
_entity_poly.entity_id
_entity_poly.type
_entity_poly.pdbx_seq_one_letter_code
_entity_poly.pdbx_strand_id
1 'polypeptide(L)'
;MKKLLKSTLAMLSVLVALTSCNNSTTSDSKSGALAGNVAEKVYVAPGEHDEFYAFISGGFSGQLSVYGLPSGRLFKVIPVFSQDAEKAYGYNEETKPMLNTSHGFVPWDDSHHPDISQTAGEIDGRWVFINGNNTPRIAKIDLSTFETTEIIEIPNSAGNHSSSFVTENTEYVVAGTRFSVPIPQRDMPIKDYKGNFKGSLTFISVEPEHGHMDIKFQLIMPGFDYDLSHPGRGKSHGWFFFTTYNTEEASTLMEVNASQNDKDFIAAVNWKKIEEYVNNGGGTMMAANYAHNVYDESTHSATSTMKKEVLTVNPLDVPGAVYFLPTPKSPHGCDVDPTGEYIVGNGKLSANLTVHSFTKMLDAIENEKFAGDAYGIPILNFEDVLAGSVEQPGLGPLHTEFDGKGNAYTTFFISSEVVKWKLGTWEVVDRQPCYYSVGHLMIPGGNSRKPFGKYVVAMNKITKDRYLPTGPEVTQSAQLYDISGEKMQLLLDFPTVGEPHYAAGAPADLIKPRSKKLFNLEDNKHPYAAKSEAETKVVRDGKTVHVYMTTIRSHFSPDNIEGIKVGDKVYFHITNLEQDYDVPHGVSMIGANTSELLIMPGQTETFVWEPKQEGVWPFYCTDFCSALHQEMQGYVRVSAANANTPLRWSLGEDIE
;
A
#
# COMPACT_ATOMS: atom_id res chain seq x y z
N MET A 1 -57.69 0.88 -60.45
CA MET A 1 -57.27 0.36 -59.12
C MET A 1 -56.39 -0.91 -59.17
N LYS A 2 -55.63 -1.19 -60.24
CA LYS A 2 -54.74 -2.37 -60.34
C LYS A 2 -53.24 -2.05 -60.52
N LYS A 3 -52.84 -0.78 -60.49
CA LYS A 3 -51.44 -0.34 -60.48
C LYS A 3 -50.95 0.20 -59.13
N LEU A 4 -51.84 0.50 -58.19
CA LEU A 4 -51.46 0.94 -56.83
C LEU A 4 -51.20 -0.22 -55.85
N LEU A 5 -51.64 -1.45 -56.17
CA LEU A 5 -51.41 -2.64 -55.34
C LEU A 5 -50.06 -3.34 -55.62
N LYS A 6 -49.38 -3.01 -56.73
CA LYS A 6 -48.09 -3.64 -57.08
C LYS A 6 -46.88 -2.90 -56.49
N SER A 7 -47.00 -1.62 -56.13
CA SER A 7 -45.94 -0.88 -55.46
C SER A 7 -45.92 -1.12 -53.94
N THR A 8 -47.05 -1.41 -53.31
CA THR A 8 -47.12 -1.77 -51.88
C THR A 8 -46.62 -3.18 -51.60
N LEU A 9 -46.75 -4.12 -52.55
CA LEU A 9 -46.19 -5.47 -52.40
C LEU A 9 -44.67 -5.52 -52.63
N ALA A 10 -44.13 -4.61 -53.45
CA ALA A 10 -42.69 -4.52 -53.71
C ALA A 10 -41.90 -3.81 -52.58
N MET A 11 -42.58 -2.98 -51.77
CA MET A 11 -41.95 -2.32 -50.62
C MET A 11 -41.96 -3.21 -49.37
N LEU A 12 -42.90 -4.16 -49.27
CA LEU A 12 -42.95 -5.13 -48.18
C LEU A 12 -41.94 -6.29 -48.35
N SER A 13 -41.57 -6.63 -49.59
CA SER A 13 -40.55 -7.66 -49.86
C SER A 13 -39.11 -7.17 -49.71
N VAL A 14 -38.85 -5.86 -49.75
CA VAL A 14 -37.53 -5.28 -49.45
C VAL A 14 -37.31 -5.11 -47.93
N LEU A 15 -38.39 -4.96 -47.14
CA LEU A 15 -38.29 -4.89 -45.67
C LEU A 15 -38.12 -6.25 -44.98
N VAL A 16 -38.46 -7.37 -45.64
CA VAL A 16 -38.18 -8.73 -45.15
C VAL A 16 -36.80 -9.25 -45.61
N ALA A 17 -36.18 -8.61 -46.59
CA ALA A 17 -34.84 -8.97 -47.08
C ALA A 17 -33.67 -8.33 -46.28
N LEU A 18 -33.96 -7.39 -45.36
CA LEU A 18 -32.96 -6.84 -44.43
C LEU A 18 -32.95 -7.52 -43.04
N THR A 19 -33.76 -8.58 -42.85
CA THR A 19 -33.83 -9.34 -41.59
C THR A 19 -33.40 -10.80 -41.72
N SER A 20 -32.74 -11.18 -42.82
CA SER A 20 -32.28 -12.56 -43.02
C SER A 20 -30.97 -12.69 -43.82
N CYS A 21 -30.00 -11.83 -43.53
CA CYS A 21 -28.60 -12.02 -43.94
C CYS A 21 -27.70 -12.11 -42.71
N ASN A 22 -27.72 -13.25 -42.02
CA ASN A 22 -26.50 -13.80 -41.43
C ASN A 22 -26.66 -15.28 -41.08
N ASN A 23 -26.63 -16.15 -42.10
CA ASN A 23 -25.93 -17.44 -42.01
C ASN A 23 -26.03 -18.24 -43.32
N SER A 24 -24.91 -18.30 -44.03
CA SER A 24 -24.54 -19.47 -44.82
C SER A 24 -23.01 -19.61 -44.83
N THR A 25 -22.54 -20.32 -43.80
CA THR A 25 -21.53 -21.38 -43.87
C THR A 25 -20.24 -21.13 -44.64
N THR A 26 -19.21 -20.72 -43.90
CA THR A 26 -17.92 -21.42 -43.91
C THR A 26 -17.63 -21.84 -42.47
N SER A 27 -17.29 -23.12 -42.34
CA SER A 27 -17.08 -23.86 -41.10
C SER A 27 -16.08 -23.22 -40.16
N ASP A 28 -16.53 -22.82 -38.97
CA ASP A 28 -15.74 -22.89 -37.73
C ASP A 28 -16.66 -23.01 -36.51
N SER A 29 -16.14 -23.67 -35.49
CA SER A 29 -16.83 -24.24 -34.33
C SER A 29 -17.78 -23.30 -33.57
N LYS A 30 -18.99 -23.82 -33.30
CA LYS A 30 -19.97 -23.28 -32.34
C LYS A 30 -19.35 -23.14 -30.94
N SER A 31 -19.27 -21.92 -30.42
CA SER A 31 -19.51 -21.61 -29.00
C SER A 31 -20.64 -20.58 -28.93
N GLY A 32 -21.70 -20.90 -28.20
CA GLY A 32 -22.98 -20.20 -28.27
C GLY A 32 -23.05 -18.95 -27.39
N ALA A 33 -23.47 -17.85 -28.03
CA ALA A 33 -24.40 -16.76 -27.66
C ALA A 33 -25.18 -16.74 -26.31
N LEU A 34 -24.65 -17.30 -25.22
CA LEU A 34 -25.15 -17.10 -23.84
C LEU A 34 -24.03 -16.69 -22.86
N ALA A 35 -22.83 -16.38 -23.37
CA ALA A 35 -21.83 -15.65 -22.59
C ALA A 35 -22.29 -14.19 -22.50
N GLY A 36 -22.68 -13.73 -21.31
CA GLY A 36 -22.90 -12.31 -21.06
C GLY A 36 -21.69 -11.51 -21.54
N ASN A 37 -21.93 -10.35 -22.13
CA ASN A 37 -20.89 -9.50 -22.67
C ASN A 37 -19.91 -9.12 -21.54
N VAL A 38 -18.65 -9.54 -21.65
CA VAL A 38 -17.59 -9.26 -20.65
C VAL A 38 -17.52 -7.76 -20.34
N ALA A 39 -17.69 -6.90 -21.35
CA ALA A 39 -17.67 -5.46 -21.18
C ALA A 39 -18.79 -4.96 -20.25
N GLU A 40 -19.97 -5.57 -20.28
CA GLU A 40 -21.09 -5.19 -19.39
C GLU A 40 -20.80 -5.54 -17.93
N LYS A 41 -19.95 -6.54 -17.65
CA LYS A 41 -19.58 -6.92 -16.27
C LYS A 41 -18.63 -5.93 -15.58
N VAL A 42 -17.90 -5.13 -16.35
CA VAL A 42 -16.93 -4.14 -15.86
C VAL A 42 -17.38 -2.71 -16.11
N TYR A 43 -18.48 -2.53 -16.84
CA TYR A 43 -19.06 -1.23 -17.08
C TYR A 43 -19.78 -0.73 -15.83
N VAL A 44 -19.31 0.39 -15.30
CA VAL A 44 -19.96 1.14 -14.21
C VAL A 44 -20.40 2.48 -14.80
N ALA A 45 -21.72 2.73 -14.85
CA ALA A 45 -22.25 3.90 -15.54
C ALA A 45 -21.91 5.21 -14.82
N PRO A 46 -21.93 6.37 -15.50
CA PRO A 46 -21.80 7.66 -14.83
C PRO A 46 -22.85 7.83 -13.72
N GLY A 47 -22.39 8.13 -12.51
CA GLY A 47 -23.23 8.25 -11.30
C GLY A 47 -23.39 6.94 -10.51
N GLU A 48 -22.96 5.80 -11.05
CA GLU A 48 -22.85 4.53 -10.33
C GLU A 48 -21.44 4.36 -9.74
N HIS A 49 -21.32 3.50 -8.72
CA HIS A 49 -20.08 3.28 -7.98
C HIS A 49 -19.59 1.84 -8.15
N ASP A 50 -18.28 1.69 -8.12
CA ASP A 50 -17.62 0.40 -7.99
C ASP A 50 -18.02 -0.30 -6.68
N GLU A 51 -17.97 -1.63 -6.68
CA GLU A 51 -18.36 -2.48 -5.56
C GLU A 51 -17.24 -2.66 -4.54
N PHE A 52 -15.98 -2.54 -4.97
CA PHE A 52 -14.81 -2.68 -4.10
C PHE A 52 -13.82 -1.54 -4.30
N TYR A 53 -13.14 -1.18 -3.21
CA TYR A 53 -11.86 -0.50 -3.27
C TYR A 53 -10.75 -1.54 -3.38
N ALA A 54 -9.77 -1.27 -4.25
CA ALA A 54 -8.52 -2.01 -4.35
C ALA A 54 -7.35 -1.07 -4.04
N PHE A 55 -6.64 -1.35 -2.96
CA PHE A 55 -5.45 -0.67 -2.49
C PHE A 55 -4.23 -1.40 -3.05
N ILE A 56 -3.63 -0.84 -4.09
CA ILE A 56 -2.56 -1.45 -4.86
C ILE A 56 -1.26 -0.71 -4.54
N SER A 57 -0.22 -1.45 -4.14
CA SER A 57 1.10 -0.85 -3.87
C SER A 57 1.58 -0.04 -5.07
N GLY A 58 2.24 1.08 -4.84
CA GLY A 58 2.83 1.88 -5.89
C GLY A 58 4.26 1.46 -6.24
N GLY A 59 4.76 0.34 -5.70
CA GLY A 59 6.15 -0.11 -5.84
C GLY A 59 7.15 1.01 -5.60
N PHE A 60 8.05 1.18 -6.57
CA PHE A 60 9.13 2.16 -6.55
C PHE A 60 8.66 3.63 -6.64
N SER A 61 7.35 3.90 -6.78
CA SER A 61 6.83 5.25 -6.54
C SER A 61 6.80 5.60 -5.05
N GLY A 62 6.75 4.60 -4.16
CA GLY A 62 6.64 4.78 -2.71
C GLY A 62 5.25 5.19 -2.22
N GLN A 63 4.25 5.15 -3.09
CA GLN A 63 2.89 5.62 -2.82
C GLN A 63 1.89 4.45 -2.74
N LEU A 64 0.64 4.72 -2.37
CA LEU A 64 -0.45 3.74 -2.41
C LEU A 64 -1.51 4.19 -3.42
N SER A 65 -1.86 3.34 -4.37
CA SER A 65 -2.88 3.64 -5.39
C SER A 65 -4.24 3.00 -5.04
N VAL A 66 -5.32 3.73 -5.28
CA VAL A 66 -6.70 3.32 -4.97
C VAL A 66 -7.48 3.16 -6.27
N TYR A 67 -7.87 1.94 -6.58
CA TYR A 67 -8.69 1.61 -7.75
C TYR A 67 -10.10 1.18 -7.34
N GLY A 68 -11.07 1.36 -8.23
CA GLY A 68 -12.40 0.76 -8.13
C GLY A 68 -12.50 -0.55 -8.90
N LEU A 69 -13.13 -1.58 -8.32
CA LEU A 69 -13.52 -2.80 -9.04
C LEU A 69 -15.06 -2.91 -9.14
N PRO A 70 -15.61 -3.30 -10.31
CA PRO A 70 -14.91 -3.96 -11.42
C PRO A 70 -14.38 -3.03 -12.53
N SER A 71 -14.50 -1.70 -12.41
CA SER A 71 -14.17 -0.78 -13.51
C SER A 71 -12.68 -0.63 -13.82
N GLY A 72 -11.80 -0.92 -12.86
CA GLY A 72 -10.36 -0.72 -12.97
C GLY A 72 -9.96 0.76 -13.04
N ARG A 73 -10.83 1.68 -12.62
CA ARG A 73 -10.55 3.13 -12.62
C ARG A 73 -9.68 3.50 -11.43
N LEU A 74 -8.62 4.27 -11.67
CA LEU A 74 -7.81 4.90 -10.63
C LEU A 74 -8.58 6.07 -10.02
N PHE A 75 -8.80 6.05 -8.70
CA PHE A 75 -9.47 7.11 -7.96
C PHE A 75 -8.51 8.09 -7.30
N LYS A 76 -7.43 7.58 -6.69
CA LYS A 76 -6.49 8.39 -5.92
C LYS A 76 -5.13 7.70 -5.85
N VAL A 77 -4.07 8.49 -5.81
CA VAL A 77 -2.74 8.07 -5.32
C VAL A 77 -2.52 8.77 -3.99
N ILE A 78 -2.42 7.99 -2.91
CA ILE A 78 -2.19 8.46 -1.55
C ILE A 78 -0.68 8.59 -1.35
N PRO A 79 -0.18 9.77 -0.96
CA PRO A 79 1.21 9.92 -0.59
C PRO A 79 1.55 9.19 0.69
N VAL A 80 2.66 8.45 0.64
CA VAL A 80 3.11 7.65 1.79
C VAL A 80 4.57 7.95 2.04
N PHE A 81 5.45 7.45 1.16
CA PHE A 81 6.88 7.45 1.40
C PHE A 81 7.67 8.39 0.52
N SER A 82 7.04 8.92 -0.52
CA SER A 82 7.67 9.81 -1.48
C SER A 82 7.04 11.19 -1.45
N GLN A 83 7.83 12.20 -1.80
CA GLN A 83 7.30 13.53 -2.06
C GLN A 83 6.26 13.48 -3.18
N ASP A 84 5.15 14.21 -3.01
CA ASP A 84 4.10 14.37 -4.02
C ASP A 84 3.83 15.86 -4.21
N ALA A 85 4.28 16.40 -5.34
CA ALA A 85 4.16 17.82 -5.64
C ALA A 85 2.71 18.25 -5.93
N GLU A 86 1.83 17.33 -6.36
CA GLU A 86 0.40 17.61 -6.63
C GLU A 86 -0.33 17.97 -5.33
N LYS A 87 0.08 17.36 -4.21
CA LYS A 87 -0.57 17.51 -2.89
C LYS A 87 0.30 18.24 -1.89
N ALA A 88 1.44 18.79 -2.32
CA ALA A 88 2.48 19.38 -1.47
C ALA A 88 3.07 18.44 -0.41
N TYR A 89 2.81 17.13 -0.48
CA TYR A 89 3.25 16.18 0.53
C TYR A 89 4.77 16.04 0.52
N GLY A 90 5.38 16.24 1.68
CA GLY A 90 6.83 16.35 1.88
C GLY A 90 7.43 17.68 1.43
N TYR A 91 6.64 18.64 0.95
CA TYR A 91 7.09 19.99 0.57
C TYR A 91 6.62 21.08 1.54
N ASN A 92 5.38 20.99 2.02
CA ASN A 92 4.84 21.86 3.08
C ASN A 92 5.45 21.53 4.44
N GLU A 93 5.33 22.46 5.40
CA GLU A 93 5.91 22.27 6.74
C GLU A 93 5.18 21.16 7.51
N GLU A 94 3.90 21.00 7.24
CA GLU A 94 2.98 20.10 7.93
C GLU A 94 3.30 18.62 7.65
N THR A 95 3.75 18.27 6.45
CA THR A 95 4.00 16.85 6.11
C THR A 95 5.47 16.49 5.93
N LYS A 96 6.40 17.47 5.88
CA LYS A 96 7.85 17.20 5.93
C LYS A 96 8.26 16.20 7.02
N PRO A 97 7.74 16.30 8.26
CA PRO A 97 8.09 15.35 9.31
C PRO A 97 7.77 13.89 8.98
N MET A 98 6.77 13.61 8.12
CA MET A 98 6.41 12.25 7.71
C MET A 98 7.55 11.53 6.97
N LEU A 99 8.46 12.27 6.37
CA LEU A 99 9.59 11.74 5.58
C LEU A 99 10.92 11.78 6.36
N ASN A 100 10.90 12.16 7.63
CA ASN A 100 12.07 12.07 8.48
C ASN A 100 12.33 10.61 8.91
N THR A 101 13.61 10.26 8.94
CA THR A 101 14.13 8.95 9.30
C THR A 101 15.37 9.12 10.17
N SER A 102 15.89 8.02 10.71
CA SER A 102 17.20 7.98 11.37
C SER A 102 18.36 8.37 10.44
N HIS A 103 18.14 8.34 9.13
CA HIS A 103 19.07 8.74 8.07
C HIS A 103 18.86 10.19 7.59
N GLY A 104 17.96 10.95 8.21
CA GLY A 104 17.58 12.30 7.81
C GLY A 104 16.28 12.32 7.00
N PHE A 105 16.07 13.37 6.22
CA PHE A 105 14.91 13.51 5.34
C PHE A 105 15.09 12.62 4.10
N VAL A 106 14.25 11.60 3.96
CA VAL A 106 14.30 10.62 2.86
C VAL A 106 12.98 10.72 2.06
N PRO A 107 12.97 11.43 0.92
CA PRO A 107 11.75 11.74 0.17
C PRO A 107 11.33 10.65 -0.83
N TRP A 108 11.70 9.40 -0.56
CA TRP A 108 11.43 8.28 -1.45
C TRP A 108 11.53 6.94 -0.72
N ASP A 109 10.69 5.97 -1.11
CA ASP A 109 10.86 4.56 -0.75
C ASP A 109 10.18 3.64 -1.77
N ASP A 110 10.26 2.34 -1.55
CA ASP A 110 9.71 1.29 -2.41
C ASP A 110 8.61 0.51 -1.65
N SER A 111 7.35 0.80 -1.99
CA SER A 111 6.15 0.34 -1.27
C SER A 111 5.70 -1.05 -1.73
N HIS A 112 5.50 -2.03 -0.84
CA HIS A 112 5.25 -3.42 -1.28
C HIS A 112 3.87 -4.00 -0.93
N HIS A 113 3.59 -4.26 0.35
CA HIS A 113 2.48 -5.08 0.80
C HIS A 113 1.46 -4.26 1.61
N PRO A 114 0.45 -3.65 0.96
CA PRO A 114 -0.70 -3.14 1.66
C PRO A 114 -1.50 -4.28 2.31
N ASP A 115 -1.93 -4.09 3.56
CA ASP A 115 -2.87 -4.97 4.27
C ASP A 115 -3.89 -4.13 5.05
N ILE A 116 -5.12 -4.64 5.22
CA ILE A 116 -6.24 -3.90 5.80
C ILE A 116 -6.50 -4.39 7.21
N SER A 117 -6.78 -3.46 8.12
CA SER A 117 -7.19 -3.76 9.49
C SER A 117 -8.35 -4.75 9.57
N GLN A 118 -8.25 -5.64 10.57
CA GLN A 118 -9.18 -6.73 10.83
C GLN A 118 -9.69 -6.72 12.27
N THR A 119 -10.92 -7.20 12.45
CA THR A 119 -11.54 -7.52 13.73
C THR A 119 -12.06 -8.96 13.66
N ALA A 120 -11.63 -9.82 14.58
CA ALA A 120 -11.95 -11.25 14.59
C ALA A 120 -11.58 -11.99 13.28
N GLY A 121 -10.57 -11.50 12.58
CA GLY A 121 -10.09 -11.99 11.29
C GLY A 121 -10.96 -11.56 10.10
N GLU A 122 -11.86 -10.59 10.26
CA GLU A 122 -12.68 -10.02 9.20
C GLU A 122 -12.25 -8.58 8.92
N ILE A 123 -12.19 -8.19 7.64
CA ILE A 123 -11.83 -6.82 7.24
C ILE A 123 -12.85 -5.83 7.83
N ASP A 124 -12.35 -4.78 8.49
CA ASP A 124 -13.19 -3.74 9.13
C ASP A 124 -13.04 -2.35 8.50
N GLY A 125 -12.10 -2.17 7.57
CA GLY A 125 -11.94 -0.95 6.78
C GLY A 125 -11.57 0.29 7.60
N ARG A 126 -10.93 0.13 8.78
CA ARG A 126 -10.40 1.28 9.55
C ARG A 126 -9.14 1.84 8.92
N TRP A 127 -8.16 0.99 8.64
CA TRP A 127 -6.83 1.41 8.21
C TRP A 127 -6.27 0.50 7.13
N VAL A 128 -5.36 1.04 6.32
CA VAL A 128 -4.42 0.27 5.50
C VAL A 128 -3.02 0.46 6.08
N PHE A 129 -2.29 -0.62 6.24
CA PHE A 129 -0.87 -0.58 6.55
C PHE A 129 -0.08 -0.91 5.30
N ILE A 130 1.05 -0.25 5.07
CA ILE A 130 1.95 -0.56 3.97
C ILE A 130 3.40 -0.35 4.40
N ASN A 131 4.31 -1.16 3.87
CA ASN A 131 5.74 -1.09 4.17
C ASN A 131 6.53 -0.34 3.09
N GLY A 132 7.58 0.37 3.51
CA GLY A 132 8.68 0.85 2.67
C GLY A 132 9.89 -0.08 2.82
N ASN A 133 10.42 -0.57 1.70
CA ASN A 133 11.43 -1.63 1.67
C ASN A 133 12.87 -1.12 1.78
N ASN A 134 13.19 0.04 1.19
CA ASN A 134 14.55 0.58 1.13
C ASN A 134 15.00 1.14 2.49
N THR A 135 14.19 2.01 3.09
CA THR A 135 14.40 2.47 4.47
C THR A 135 13.31 1.83 5.32
N PRO A 136 13.55 0.64 5.92
CA PRO A 136 12.55 -0.16 6.60
C PRO A 136 11.60 0.68 7.45
N ARG A 137 10.35 0.80 7.00
CA ARG A 137 9.30 1.52 7.73
C ARG A 137 7.92 0.99 7.37
N ILE A 138 6.95 1.24 8.25
CA ILE A 138 5.54 0.95 8.00
C ILE A 138 4.76 2.25 8.14
N ALA A 139 3.85 2.48 7.20
CA ALA A 139 2.87 3.54 7.26
C ALA A 139 1.49 2.99 7.62
N LYS A 140 0.71 3.80 8.34
CA LYS A 140 -0.74 3.63 8.52
C LYS A 140 -1.46 4.73 7.73
N ILE A 141 -2.40 4.30 6.90
CA ILE A 141 -3.33 5.15 6.15
C ILE A 141 -4.70 5.05 6.84
N ASP A 142 -5.30 6.19 7.16
CA ASP A 142 -6.67 6.23 7.67
C ASP A 142 -7.67 6.22 6.51
N LEU A 143 -8.59 5.25 6.48
CA LEU A 143 -9.55 5.10 5.39
C LEU A 143 -10.76 6.03 5.51
N SER A 144 -10.89 6.80 6.59
CA SER A 144 -11.85 7.89 6.66
C SER A 144 -11.39 9.11 5.85
N THR A 145 -10.09 9.43 5.84
CA THR A 145 -9.53 10.58 5.11
C THR A 145 -8.78 10.18 3.84
N PHE A 146 -8.40 8.91 3.71
CA PHE A 146 -7.49 8.41 2.67
C PHE A 146 -6.13 9.12 2.70
N GLU A 147 -5.61 9.34 3.91
CA GLU A 147 -4.34 10.02 4.17
C GLU A 147 -3.41 9.17 5.04
N THR A 148 -2.11 9.28 4.80
CA THR A 148 -1.09 8.67 5.66
C THR A 148 -1.02 9.45 6.97
N THR A 149 -1.37 8.80 8.08
CA THR A 149 -1.46 9.46 9.39
C THR A 149 -0.32 9.10 10.33
N GLU A 150 0.44 8.04 10.03
CA GLU A 150 1.52 7.60 10.88
C GLU A 150 2.56 6.79 10.10
N ILE A 151 3.85 7.01 10.37
CA ILE A 151 4.96 6.23 9.81
C ILE A 151 5.95 5.88 10.91
N ILE A 152 6.26 4.60 11.08
CA ILE A 152 7.24 4.12 12.05
C ILE A 152 8.39 3.42 11.33
N GLU A 153 9.62 3.86 11.56
CA GLU A 153 10.82 3.23 11.05
C GLU A 153 11.17 1.97 11.87
N ILE A 154 11.63 0.93 11.19
CA ILE A 154 11.95 -0.38 11.75
C ILE A 154 13.46 -0.48 11.93
N PRO A 155 14.01 -0.30 13.14
CA PRO A 155 15.44 -0.43 13.39
C PRO A 155 15.89 -1.89 13.19
N ASN A 156 17.21 -2.11 13.13
CA ASN A 156 17.80 -3.46 13.05
C ASN A 156 17.26 -4.32 11.89
N SER A 157 16.78 -3.68 10.83
CA SER A 157 16.21 -4.33 9.64
C SER A 157 16.81 -3.73 8.37
N ALA A 158 16.76 -4.50 7.28
CA ALA A 158 17.10 -4.05 5.93
C ALA A 158 16.26 -4.85 4.91
N GLY A 159 15.75 -4.17 3.88
CA GLY A 159 14.81 -4.78 2.94
C GLY A 159 13.54 -5.22 3.65
N ASN A 160 12.73 -4.27 4.14
CA ASN A 160 11.48 -4.62 4.84
C ASN A 160 10.51 -5.22 3.83
N HIS A 161 10.37 -6.56 3.80
CA HIS A 161 9.65 -7.24 2.73
C HIS A 161 8.57 -8.20 3.25
N SER A 162 8.85 -9.00 4.29
CA SER A 162 7.83 -9.85 4.95
C SER A 162 6.93 -9.00 5.87
N SER A 163 6.30 -8.00 5.26
CA SER A 163 5.77 -6.78 5.86
C SER A 163 4.93 -6.03 4.83
N SER A 164 3.84 -5.34 5.16
CA SER A 164 3.15 -5.31 6.45
C SER A 164 2.00 -6.30 6.44
N PHE A 165 1.89 -7.14 7.47
CA PHE A 165 0.79 -8.09 7.61
C PHE A 165 0.17 -7.99 9.00
N VAL A 166 -1.17 -7.92 9.08
CA VAL A 166 -1.89 -7.65 10.33
C VAL A 166 -2.39 -8.92 10.99
N THR A 167 -2.33 -9.03 12.31
CA THR A 167 -2.95 -10.15 13.04
C THR A 167 -4.48 -10.05 13.03
N GLU A 168 -5.18 -11.12 13.46
CA GLU A 168 -6.64 -11.23 13.31
C GLU A 168 -7.46 -10.08 13.89
N ASN A 169 -7.02 -9.44 14.98
CA ASN A 169 -7.69 -8.29 15.56
C ASN A 169 -6.90 -7.00 15.37
N THR A 170 -5.93 -7.00 14.45
CA THR A 170 -4.95 -5.92 14.30
C THR A 170 -4.25 -5.65 15.64
N GLU A 171 -3.93 -6.68 16.42
CA GLU A 171 -3.12 -6.53 17.63
C GLU A 171 -1.70 -6.09 17.27
N TYR A 172 -1.18 -6.67 16.19
CA TYR A 172 0.11 -6.38 15.62
C TYR A 172 0.02 -6.12 14.13
N VAL A 173 0.83 -5.18 13.66
CA VAL A 173 1.34 -5.15 12.29
C VAL A 173 2.77 -5.68 12.34
N VAL A 174 3.09 -6.63 11.48
CA VAL A 174 4.37 -7.33 11.54
C VAL A 174 5.25 -6.94 10.35
N ALA A 175 6.53 -6.72 10.64
CA ALA A 175 7.60 -6.47 9.68
C ALA A 175 8.72 -7.50 9.79
N GLY A 176 9.39 -7.80 8.69
CA GLY A 176 10.52 -8.72 8.66
C GLY A 176 11.65 -8.27 7.74
N THR A 177 12.88 -8.58 8.16
CA THR A 177 14.12 -8.33 7.41
C THR A 177 14.26 -9.29 6.23
N ARG A 178 14.32 -8.78 4.99
CA ARG A 178 14.71 -9.58 3.82
C ARG A 178 16.21 -9.71 3.70
N PHE A 179 16.96 -8.64 3.95
CA PHE A 179 18.40 -8.62 3.82
C PHE A 179 19.00 -8.68 5.21
N SER A 180 19.50 -9.84 5.63
CA SER A 180 20.08 -9.94 6.96
C SER A 180 21.23 -8.94 7.14
N VAL A 181 21.41 -8.48 8.38
CA VAL A 181 22.44 -7.51 8.77
C VAL A 181 23.06 -7.91 10.12
N PRO A 182 24.25 -7.42 10.48
CA PRO A 182 24.75 -7.57 11.84
C PRO A 182 23.83 -6.84 12.83
N ILE A 183 23.46 -7.50 13.92
CA ILE A 183 22.69 -6.93 15.03
C ILE A 183 23.45 -7.18 16.35
N PRO A 184 23.93 -6.14 17.07
CA PRO A 184 23.93 -4.74 16.67
C PRO A 184 24.84 -4.49 15.46
N GLN A 185 24.59 -3.38 14.76
CA GLN A 185 25.36 -3.03 13.58
C GLN A 185 26.83 -2.75 13.93
N ARG A 186 27.77 -3.34 13.18
CA ARG A 186 29.22 -3.28 13.47
C ARG A 186 30.07 -3.48 12.23
N ASP A 187 31.30 -2.98 12.27
CA ASP A 187 32.30 -3.24 11.22
C ASP A 187 32.70 -4.73 11.23
N MET A 188 32.52 -5.39 10.08
CA MET A 188 32.99 -6.76 9.87
C MET A 188 33.14 -7.10 8.37
N PRO A 189 34.06 -8.01 8.00
CA PRO A 189 34.17 -8.50 6.63
C PRO A 189 32.93 -9.29 6.18
N ILE A 190 32.46 -9.06 4.96
CA ILE A 190 31.31 -9.78 4.38
C ILE A 190 31.55 -11.29 4.26
N LYS A 191 32.81 -11.73 4.09
CA LYS A 191 33.16 -13.17 4.10
C LYS A 191 32.78 -13.89 5.40
N ASP A 192 32.58 -13.14 6.49
CA ASP A 192 32.20 -13.66 7.80
C ASP A 192 30.68 -13.58 8.01
N TYR A 193 29.88 -13.41 6.94
CA TYR A 193 28.42 -13.28 6.97
C TYR A 193 27.74 -14.37 7.81
N LYS A 194 28.04 -15.63 7.46
CA LYS A 194 27.37 -16.82 8.01
C LYS A 194 27.47 -16.88 9.53
N GLY A 195 26.33 -16.99 10.20
CA GLY A 195 26.17 -17.04 11.65
C GLY A 195 26.28 -15.71 12.38
N ASN A 196 26.87 -14.68 11.76
CA ASN A 196 27.05 -13.35 12.35
C ASN A 196 25.92 -12.39 12.01
N PHE A 197 25.35 -12.52 10.81
CA PHE A 197 24.21 -11.73 10.37
C PHE A 197 22.92 -12.30 10.98
N LYS A 198 21.90 -11.44 11.13
CA LYS A 198 20.62 -11.75 11.78
C LYS A 198 19.47 -11.17 10.98
N GLY A 199 18.31 -11.82 11.06
CA GLY A 199 17.03 -11.26 10.65
C GLY A 199 16.27 -10.73 11.86
N SER A 200 15.56 -9.62 11.70
CA SER A 200 14.65 -9.09 12.71
C SER A 200 13.22 -9.32 12.26
N LEU A 201 12.42 -9.97 13.11
CA LEU A 201 10.95 -10.02 12.97
C LEU A 201 10.35 -9.08 14.01
N THR A 202 9.78 -7.97 13.54
CA THR A 202 9.33 -6.85 14.38
C THR A 202 7.82 -6.89 14.54
N PHE A 203 7.36 -6.91 15.79
CA PHE A 203 5.95 -6.88 16.15
C PHE A 203 5.59 -5.48 16.64
N ILE A 204 4.82 -4.75 15.81
CA ILE A 204 4.39 -3.38 16.08
C ILE A 204 2.98 -3.45 16.64
N SER A 205 2.82 -3.17 17.93
CA SER A 205 1.49 -3.13 18.54
C SER A 205 0.68 -1.99 17.96
N VAL A 206 -0.61 -2.24 17.75
CA VAL A 206 -1.56 -1.23 17.28
C VAL A 206 -2.61 -0.98 18.37
N GLU A 207 -2.74 0.27 18.78
CA GLU A 207 -3.74 0.69 19.75
C GLU A 207 -5.16 0.54 19.15
N PRO A 208 -6.11 -0.16 19.80
CA PRO A 208 -7.39 -0.50 19.18
C PRO A 208 -8.30 0.67 18.77
N GLU A 209 -8.27 1.80 19.48
CA GLU A 209 -9.18 2.92 19.25
C GLU A 209 -8.73 3.79 18.07
N HIS A 210 -7.46 4.19 18.05
CA HIS A 210 -6.91 5.17 17.09
C HIS A 210 -5.88 4.56 16.14
N GLY A 211 -5.49 3.30 16.36
CA GLY A 211 -4.53 2.60 15.52
C GLY A 211 -3.08 3.06 15.70
N HIS A 212 -2.74 3.70 16.82
CA HIS A 212 -1.38 4.17 17.06
C HIS A 212 -0.39 3.02 17.13
N MET A 213 0.75 3.18 16.46
CA MET A 213 1.78 2.16 16.31
C MET A 213 2.89 2.34 17.34
N ASP A 214 3.36 1.24 17.93
CA ASP A 214 4.59 1.22 18.75
C ASP A 214 5.30 -0.12 18.59
N ILE A 215 6.63 -0.14 18.59
CA ILE A 215 7.36 -1.40 18.50
C ILE A 215 7.34 -2.09 19.85
N LYS A 216 6.57 -3.18 19.97
CA LYS A 216 6.48 -3.95 21.22
C LYS A 216 7.75 -4.77 21.45
N PHE A 217 8.22 -5.49 20.43
CA PHE A 217 9.47 -6.24 20.47
C PHE A 217 9.99 -6.59 19.07
N GLN A 218 11.28 -6.92 18.99
CA GLN A 218 11.91 -7.57 17.83
C GLN A 218 12.42 -8.95 18.21
N LEU A 219 12.01 -9.98 17.46
CA LEU A 219 12.55 -11.32 17.57
C LEU A 219 13.82 -11.42 16.70
N ILE A 220 14.97 -11.68 17.32
CA ILE A 220 16.27 -11.73 16.63
C ILE A 220 16.52 -13.15 16.13
N MET A 221 16.27 -13.35 14.85
CA MET A 221 16.30 -14.65 14.19
C MET A 221 17.65 -14.91 13.49
N PRO A 222 17.93 -16.17 13.09
CA PRO A 222 19.06 -16.49 12.21
C PRO A 222 19.08 -15.62 10.95
N GLY A 223 20.28 -15.40 10.41
CA GLY A 223 20.57 -14.52 9.26
C GLY A 223 20.10 -15.04 7.90
N PHE A 224 18.89 -15.59 7.85
CA PHE A 224 18.19 -15.98 6.63
C PHE A 224 17.50 -14.78 5.99
N ASP A 225 17.10 -14.92 4.73
CA ASP A 225 16.36 -13.86 4.05
C ASP A 225 14.85 -14.14 4.18
N TYR A 226 14.14 -13.33 4.99
CA TYR A 226 12.71 -13.51 5.25
C TYR A 226 11.88 -12.78 4.18
N ASP A 227 11.19 -13.56 3.35
CA ASP A 227 10.60 -13.09 2.09
C ASP A 227 9.17 -12.59 2.27
N LEU A 228 8.21 -13.49 2.49
CA LEU A 228 6.81 -13.17 2.72
C LEU A 228 6.37 -13.70 4.08
N SER A 229 5.24 -13.20 4.58
CA SER A 229 4.71 -13.66 5.84
C SER A 229 3.19 -13.56 5.89
N HIS A 230 2.60 -14.29 6.84
CA HIS A 230 1.17 -14.24 7.08
C HIS A 230 0.85 -14.53 8.56
N PRO A 231 -0.12 -13.83 9.16
CA PRO A 231 -0.69 -14.23 10.44
C PRO A 231 -1.38 -15.60 10.33
N GLY A 232 -1.29 -16.39 11.39
CA GLY A 232 -2.22 -17.49 11.61
C GLY A 232 -3.64 -16.97 11.83
N ARG A 233 -4.63 -17.75 11.39
CA ARG A 233 -6.05 -17.41 11.45
C ARG A 233 -6.87 -18.55 12.05
N GLY A 234 -8.03 -18.30 12.62
CA GLY A 234 -8.93 -19.31 13.19
C GLY A 234 -8.19 -20.31 14.07
N LYS A 235 -7.98 -21.53 13.55
CA LYS A 235 -7.22 -22.59 14.24
C LYS A 235 -5.79 -22.20 14.60
N SER A 236 -5.10 -21.47 13.73
CA SER A 236 -3.70 -21.05 13.91
C SER A 236 -3.55 -19.65 14.50
N HIS A 237 -4.64 -19.02 14.96
CA HIS A 237 -4.55 -17.74 15.67
C HIS A 237 -3.55 -17.82 16.85
N GLY A 238 -2.71 -16.79 16.98
CA GLY A 238 -1.59 -16.79 17.93
C GLY A 238 -0.25 -17.22 17.33
N TRP A 239 -0.24 -17.63 16.06
CA TRP A 239 0.96 -17.92 15.28
C TRP A 239 1.13 -16.93 14.14
N PHE A 240 2.36 -16.85 13.63
CA PHE A 240 2.76 -16.09 12.46
C PHE A 240 3.75 -16.92 11.65
N PHE A 241 3.67 -16.87 10.33
CA PHE A 241 4.46 -17.71 9.45
C PHE A 241 5.27 -16.85 8.49
N PHE A 242 6.55 -17.16 8.32
CA PHE A 242 7.47 -16.40 7.47
C PHE A 242 8.22 -17.35 6.55
N THR A 243 8.11 -17.18 5.23
CA THR A 243 9.00 -17.88 4.30
C THR A 243 10.41 -17.35 4.41
N THR A 244 11.37 -18.24 4.19
CA THR A 244 12.78 -17.91 4.10
C THR A 244 13.35 -18.42 2.79
N TYR A 245 14.28 -17.67 2.21
CA TYR A 245 15.24 -18.18 1.25
C TYR A 245 16.66 -17.87 1.76
N ASN A 246 17.69 -18.36 1.06
CA ASN A 246 19.09 -18.17 1.46
C ASN A 246 19.37 -18.73 2.87
N THR A 247 18.79 -19.86 3.25
CA THR A 247 19.12 -20.53 4.51
C THR A 247 20.56 -21.05 4.55
N GLU A 248 21.22 -21.09 3.39
CA GLU A 248 22.65 -21.33 3.21
C GLU A 248 23.53 -20.21 3.78
N GLU A 249 22.97 -19.01 3.93
CA GLU A 249 23.64 -17.79 4.37
C GLU A 249 24.75 -17.36 3.39
N ALA A 250 24.42 -17.34 2.09
CA ALA A 250 25.29 -16.89 1.03
C ALA A 250 25.25 -15.35 0.88
N SER A 251 26.40 -14.77 0.52
CA SER A 251 26.58 -13.32 0.39
C SER A 251 27.09 -12.88 -1.00
N THR A 252 27.20 -13.81 -1.95
CA THR A 252 27.67 -13.54 -3.33
C THR A 252 27.15 -14.61 -4.28
N LEU A 253 26.94 -14.24 -5.55
CA LEU A 253 26.36 -15.12 -6.59
C LEU A 253 25.14 -15.86 -6.05
N MET A 254 24.20 -15.09 -5.48
CA MET A 254 23.08 -15.64 -4.71
C MET A 254 22.17 -16.53 -5.58
N GLU A 255 22.05 -16.22 -6.87
CA GLU A 255 21.34 -17.03 -7.86
C GLU A 255 21.90 -18.46 -7.98
N VAL A 256 23.15 -18.67 -7.56
CA VAL A 256 23.79 -19.98 -7.47
C VAL A 256 23.79 -20.47 -6.02
N ASN A 257 24.20 -19.64 -5.06
CA ASN A 257 24.58 -20.10 -3.73
C ASN A 257 23.45 -20.11 -2.69
N ALA A 258 22.38 -19.31 -2.87
CA ALA A 258 21.26 -19.16 -1.92
C ALA A 258 20.09 -20.13 -2.16
N SER A 259 20.31 -21.10 -3.05
CA SER A 259 19.33 -22.11 -3.46
C SER A 259 20.05 -23.45 -3.71
N GLN A 260 20.97 -23.83 -2.84
CA GLN A 260 21.66 -25.13 -2.87
C GLN A 260 20.90 -26.18 -2.06
N ASN A 261 20.26 -25.80 -0.96
CA ASN A 261 19.42 -26.67 -0.15
C ASN A 261 18.20 -27.13 -0.95
N ASP A 262 17.75 -28.37 -0.73
CA ASP A 262 16.51 -28.88 -1.34
C ASP A 262 15.25 -28.25 -0.73
N LYS A 263 15.36 -27.83 0.54
CA LYS A 263 14.31 -27.15 1.30
C LYS A 263 14.95 -26.03 2.12
N ASP A 264 14.35 -24.85 2.03
CA ASP A 264 14.52 -23.79 3.01
C ASP A 264 13.41 -23.97 4.07
N PHE A 265 13.02 -22.90 4.77
CA PHE A 265 12.00 -22.98 5.82
C PHE A 265 10.84 -22.02 5.61
N ILE A 266 9.71 -22.39 6.20
CA ILE A 266 8.76 -21.45 6.78
C ILE A 266 9.04 -21.41 8.30
N ALA A 267 9.36 -20.26 8.86
CA ALA A 267 9.47 -20.06 10.29
C ALA A 267 8.06 -19.86 10.88
N ALA A 268 7.62 -20.78 11.74
CA ALA A 268 6.38 -20.66 12.51
C ALA A 268 6.70 -20.06 13.88
N VAL A 269 6.14 -18.89 14.16
CA VAL A 269 6.38 -18.06 15.35
C VAL A 269 5.10 -17.94 16.16
N ASN A 270 5.07 -18.49 17.37
CA ASN A 270 4.00 -18.30 18.33
C ASN A 270 4.17 -16.95 19.04
N TRP A 271 3.61 -15.91 18.45
CA TRP A 271 3.76 -14.55 18.95
C TRP A 271 3.06 -14.33 20.30
N LYS A 272 2.00 -15.08 20.61
CA LYS A 272 1.32 -15.00 21.92
C LYS A 272 2.22 -15.46 23.06
N LYS A 273 2.98 -16.53 22.84
CA LYS A 273 3.93 -17.04 23.83
C LYS A 273 5.10 -16.07 24.04
N ILE A 274 5.55 -15.41 22.98
CA ILE A 274 6.59 -14.37 23.06
C ILE A 274 6.04 -13.13 23.76
N GLU A 275 4.82 -12.70 23.43
CA GLU A 275 4.14 -11.60 24.09
C GLU A 275 3.95 -11.85 25.59
N GLU A 276 3.55 -13.07 25.99
CA GLU A 276 3.47 -13.46 27.40
C GLU A 276 4.85 -13.32 28.09
N TYR A 277 5.90 -13.82 27.46
CA TYR A 277 7.28 -13.68 27.97
C TYR A 277 7.68 -12.20 28.13
N VAL A 278 7.42 -11.38 27.12
CA VAL A 278 7.70 -9.93 27.13
C VAL A 278 6.90 -9.20 28.22
N ASN A 279 5.61 -9.49 28.33
CA ASN A 279 4.74 -8.86 29.34
C ASN A 279 5.13 -9.26 30.78
N ASN A 280 5.79 -10.41 30.95
CA ASN A 280 6.39 -10.85 32.22
C ASN A 280 7.79 -10.27 32.47
N GLY A 281 8.22 -9.27 31.69
CA GLY A 281 9.52 -8.60 31.84
C GLY A 281 10.67 -9.29 31.12
N GLY A 282 10.39 -10.25 30.24
CA GLY A 282 11.38 -10.92 29.41
C GLY A 282 11.87 -10.06 28.24
N GLY A 283 13.06 -10.40 27.73
CA GLY A 283 13.73 -9.67 26.64
C GLY A 283 14.84 -8.75 27.13
N THR A 284 15.55 -8.14 26.20
CA THR A 284 16.67 -7.24 26.47
C THR A 284 16.49 -5.93 25.70
N MET A 285 16.54 -4.80 26.40
CA MET A 285 16.57 -3.49 25.75
C MET A 285 17.89 -3.33 24.98
N MET A 286 17.78 -3.02 23.70
CA MET A 286 18.91 -2.79 22.80
C MET A 286 18.89 -1.35 22.33
N ALA A 287 20.08 -0.72 22.29
CA ALA A 287 20.23 0.59 21.66
C ALA A 287 19.81 0.52 20.18
N ALA A 288 19.00 1.48 19.76
CA ALA A 288 18.50 1.61 18.41
C ALA A 288 18.41 3.09 18.03
N ASN A 289 18.10 3.41 16.78
CA ASN A 289 17.82 4.77 16.37
C ASN A 289 16.81 4.72 15.22
N TYR A 290 15.59 5.20 15.45
CA TYR A 290 14.54 5.16 14.44
C TYR A 290 13.55 6.31 14.64
N ALA A 291 12.96 6.79 13.54
CA ALA A 291 11.94 7.82 13.57
C ALA A 291 10.53 7.23 13.77
N HIS A 292 9.69 8.00 14.46
CA HIS A 292 8.25 7.76 14.58
C HIS A 292 7.54 9.07 14.26
N ASN A 293 6.82 9.06 13.15
CA ASN A 293 6.19 10.24 12.58
C ASN A 293 4.67 10.09 12.69
N VAL A 294 4.00 11.12 13.21
CA VAL A 294 2.55 11.08 13.48
C VAL A 294 1.94 12.38 12.98
N TYR A 295 0.90 12.28 12.15
CA TYR A 295 0.06 13.40 11.71
C TYR A 295 -1.15 13.54 12.63
N ASP A 296 -1.30 14.71 13.24
CA ASP A 296 -2.46 15.06 14.05
C ASP A 296 -3.46 15.84 13.19
N GLU A 297 -4.58 15.20 12.88
CA GLU A 297 -5.66 15.77 12.08
C GLU A 297 -6.19 17.09 12.66
N SER A 298 -6.28 17.21 13.98
CA SER A 298 -6.82 18.43 14.59
C SER A 298 -5.91 19.63 14.42
N THR A 299 -4.60 19.40 14.33
CA THR A 299 -3.62 20.45 14.07
C THR A 299 -3.23 20.54 12.61
N HIS A 300 -3.68 19.61 11.74
CA HIS A 300 -3.24 19.45 10.36
C HIS A 300 -1.72 19.41 10.22
N SER A 301 -1.00 18.75 11.13
CA SER A 301 0.46 18.79 11.16
C SER A 301 1.05 17.48 11.66
N ALA A 302 2.18 17.10 11.06
CA ALA A 302 2.98 15.98 11.51
C ALA A 302 4.06 16.40 12.51
N THR A 303 4.44 15.44 13.35
CA THR A 303 5.64 15.50 14.19
C THR A 303 6.53 14.31 13.88
N SER A 304 7.82 14.43 14.19
CA SER A 304 8.82 13.36 14.01
C SER A 304 9.60 13.23 15.30
N THR A 305 9.55 12.05 15.93
CA THR A 305 10.25 11.75 17.18
C THR A 305 11.29 10.67 16.96
N MET A 306 12.53 10.92 17.41
CA MET A 306 13.58 9.89 17.39
C MET A 306 13.53 9.02 18.63
N LYS A 307 13.32 7.72 18.44
CA LYS A 307 13.40 6.68 19.47
C LYS A 307 14.82 6.09 19.51
N LYS A 308 15.28 5.68 20.70
CA LYS A 308 16.70 5.36 20.96
C LYS A 308 16.96 3.93 21.42
N GLU A 309 15.92 3.14 21.59
CA GLU A 309 16.02 1.78 22.05
C GLU A 309 14.81 0.97 21.61
N VAL A 310 14.97 -0.34 21.58
CA VAL A 310 13.93 -1.31 21.23
C VAL A 310 14.11 -2.57 22.07
N LEU A 311 13.01 -3.18 22.48
CA LEU A 311 13.05 -4.46 23.17
C LEU A 311 13.36 -5.57 22.16
N THR A 312 14.38 -6.37 22.44
CA THR A 312 14.76 -7.52 21.62
C THR A 312 14.56 -8.83 22.37
N VAL A 313 14.16 -9.87 21.66
CA VAL A 313 13.94 -11.21 22.19
C VAL A 313 14.82 -12.18 21.43
N ASN A 314 15.59 -12.98 22.15
CA ASN A 314 16.27 -14.14 21.58
C ASN A 314 15.25 -15.30 21.54
N PRO A 315 15.02 -15.95 20.39
CA PRO A 315 14.08 -17.07 20.28
C PRO A 315 14.38 -18.21 21.25
N LEU A 316 15.64 -18.39 21.65
CA LEU A 316 16.04 -19.46 22.59
C LEU A 316 15.62 -19.19 24.04
N ASP A 317 15.32 -17.94 24.40
CA ASP A 317 14.83 -17.58 25.73
C ASP A 317 13.34 -17.92 25.90
N VAL A 318 12.66 -18.28 24.81
CA VAL A 318 11.24 -18.66 24.80
C VAL A 318 11.07 -20.06 24.18
N PRO A 319 11.52 -21.14 24.86
CA PRO A 319 11.49 -22.50 24.30
C PRO A 319 10.12 -22.89 23.76
N GLY A 320 10.07 -23.36 22.52
CA GLY A 320 8.84 -23.74 21.84
C GLY A 320 7.95 -22.57 21.40
N ALA A 321 8.51 -21.39 21.22
CA ALA A 321 7.85 -20.29 20.51
C ALA A 321 8.15 -20.27 19.01
N VAL A 322 9.23 -20.92 18.56
CA VAL A 322 9.65 -20.90 17.15
C VAL A 322 9.98 -22.31 16.68
N TYR A 323 9.51 -22.64 15.49
CA TYR A 323 9.79 -23.90 14.80
C TYR A 323 10.03 -23.63 13.31
N PHE A 324 10.88 -24.44 12.68
CA PHE A 324 11.09 -24.39 11.24
C PHE A 324 10.34 -25.53 10.52
N LEU A 325 9.55 -25.17 9.51
CA LEU A 325 8.83 -26.09 8.63
C LEU A 325 9.62 -26.20 7.31
N PRO A 326 10.27 -27.34 7.02
CA PRO A 326 11.00 -27.52 5.76
C PRO A 326 10.09 -27.28 4.55
N THR A 327 10.50 -26.43 3.61
CA THR A 327 9.68 -26.04 2.45
C THR A 327 10.53 -25.94 1.17
N PRO A 328 10.20 -26.72 0.12
CA PRO A 328 10.92 -26.67 -1.17
C PRO A 328 10.38 -25.53 -2.06
N LYS A 329 11.20 -24.81 -2.84
CA LYS A 329 12.63 -24.55 -2.67
C LYS A 329 12.83 -23.04 -2.86
N SER A 330 13.49 -22.40 -1.90
CA SER A 330 13.56 -20.95 -1.80
C SER A 330 12.16 -20.32 -1.93
N PRO A 331 11.21 -20.79 -1.08
CA PRO A 331 9.81 -20.42 -1.18
C PRO A 331 9.64 -18.90 -1.07
N HIS A 332 8.69 -18.38 -1.84
CA HIS A 332 8.36 -16.97 -1.87
C HIS A 332 7.15 -16.68 -1.00
N GLY A 333 5.93 -16.91 -1.48
CA GLY A 333 4.72 -16.66 -0.72
C GLY A 333 4.49 -17.63 0.43
N CYS A 334 3.90 -17.11 1.50
CA CYS A 334 3.47 -17.82 2.69
C CYS A 334 2.01 -17.45 2.94
N ASP A 335 1.07 -18.34 2.63
CA ASP A 335 -0.35 -17.99 2.63
C ASP A 335 -1.14 -18.93 3.52
N VAL A 336 -1.89 -18.37 4.48
CA VAL A 336 -2.67 -19.13 5.46
C VAL A 336 -4.13 -19.10 5.05
N ASP A 337 -4.75 -20.28 4.94
CA ASP A 337 -6.15 -20.38 4.52
C ASP A 337 -7.12 -19.73 5.54
N PRO A 338 -8.35 -19.38 5.14
CA PRO A 338 -9.31 -18.73 6.03
C PRO A 338 -9.67 -19.50 7.31
N THR A 339 -9.48 -20.83 7.34
CA THR A 339 -9.67 -21.65 8.55
C THR A 339 -8.43 -21.67 9.45
N GLY A 340 -7.28 -21.32 8.86
CA GLY A 340 -5.91 -21.43 9.37
C GLY A 340 -5.44 -22.83 9.67
N GLU A 341 -6.05 -23.82 9.02
CA GLU A 341 -5.57 -25.20 9.02
C GLU A 341 -4.37 -25.37 8.09
N TYR A 342 -4.35 -24.71 6.93
CA TYR A 342 -3.40 -24.94 5.86
C TYR A 342 -2.48 -23.74 5.69
N ILE A 343 -1.18 -24.01 5.61
CA ILE A 343 -0.13 -23.02 5.33
C ILE A 343 0.50 -23.40 4.00
N VAL A 344 0.27 -22.58 2.98
CA VAL A 344 0.75 -22.79 1.61
C VAL A 344 2.12 -22.16 1.45
N GLY A 345 3.13 -22.99 1.18
CA GLY A 345 4.49 -22.57 0.83
C GLY A 345 4.66 -22.52 -0.69
N ASN A 346 4.75 -21.32 -1.25
CA ASN A 346 4.86 -21.12 -2.70
C ASN A 346 6.31 -21.35 -3.13
N GLY A 347 6.57 -22.55 -3.62
CA GLY A 347 7.91 -23.11 -3.73
C GLY A 347 8.85 -22.49 -4.76
N LYS A 348 8.48 -21.42 -5.48
CA LYS A 348 9.28 -20.68 -6.50
C LYS A 348 10.08 -21.55 -7.49
N LEU A 349 11.19 -22.13 -7.04
CA LEU A 349 12.04 -23.02 -7.82
C LEU A 349 11.53 -24.47 -7.87
N SER A 350 10.63 -24.84 -6.94
CA SER A 350 9.90 -26.10 -6.95
C SER A 350 8.68 -26.02 -7.88
N ALA A 351 8.51 -27.02 -8.73
CA ALA A 351 7.31 -27.16 -9.57
C ALA A 351 6.07 -27.56 -8.75
N ASN A 352 6.25 -28.19 -7.59
CA ASN A 352 5.17 -28.60 -6.69
C ASN A 352 4.89 -27.51 -5.66
N LEU A 353 3.60 -27.32 -5.35
CA LEU A 353 3.15 -26.40 -4.31
C LEU A 353 2.92 -27.16 -3.01
N THR A 354 3.70 -26.83 -1.97
CA THR A 354 3.64 -27.51 -0.68
C THR A 354 2.56 -26.91 0.21
N VAL A 355 1.74 -27.77 0.83
CA VAL A 355 0.73 -27.36 1.80
C VAL A 355 1.03 -28.05 3.13
N HIS A 356 1.36 -27.26 4.17
CA HIS A 356 1.52 -27.74 5.54
C HIS A 356 0.18 -27.73 6.28
N SER A 357 0.02 -28.57 7.29
CA SER A 357 -1.15 -28.57 8.19
C SER A 357 -0.76 -28.08 9.58
N PHE A 358 -1.50 -27.12 10.09
CA PHE A 358 -1.33 -26.58 11.44
C PHE A 358 -1.65 -27.63 12.51
N THR A 359 -2.69 -28.45 12.31
CA THR A 359 -3.00 -29.54 13.24
C THR A 359 -1.83 -30.52 13.31
N LYS A 360 -1.32 -30.94 12.16
CA LYS A 360 -0.15 -31.82 12.08
C LYS A 360 1.12 -31.20 12.65
N MET A 361 1.31 -29.89 12.46
CA MET A 361 2.42 -29.14 13.06
C MET A 361 2.38 -29.23 14.58
N LEU A 362 1.21 -28.99 15.21
CA LEU A 362 1.06 -29.12 16.66
C LEU A 362 1.29 -30.55 17.13
N ASP A 363 0.75 -31.56 16.42
CA ASP A 363 1.00 -32.97 16.73
C ASP A 363 2.50 -33.31 16.66
N ALA A 364 3.22 -32.80 15.66
CA ALA A 364 4.65 -33.00 15.50
C ALA A 364 5.45 -32.32 16.62
N ILE A 365 5.02 -31.14 17.07
CA ILE A 365 5.62 -30.43 18.22
C ILE A 365 5.41 -31.22 19.52
N GLU A 366 4.18 -31.65 19.81
CA GLU A 366 3.84 -32.39 21.03
C GLU A 366 4.58 -33.73 21.13
N ASN A 367 4.77 -34.40 19.99
CA ASN A 367 5.44 -35.70 19.91
C ASN A 367 6.94 -35.60 19.58
N GLU A 368 7.53 -34.40 19.66
CA GLU A 368 8.97 -34.14 19.43
C GLU A 368 9.50 -34.71 18.09
N LYS A 369 8.69 -34.65 17.04
CA LYS A 369 9.02 -35.18 15.71
C LYS A 369 9.90 -34.20 14.93
N PHE A 370 11.17 -34.15 15.30
CA PHE A 370 12.15 -33.22 14.75
C PHE A 370 13.15 -33.89 13.83
N ALA A 371 13.50 -33.20 12.74
CA ALA A 371 14.52 -33.62 11.78
C ALA A 371 15.93 -33.12 12.18
N GLY A 372 16.02 -32.26 13.19
CA GLY A 372 17.23 -31.60 13.65
C GLY A 372 16.93 -30.22 14.22
N ASP A 373 17.93 -29.35 14.28
CA ASP A 373 17.80 -27.95 14.65
C ASP A 373 18.65 -27.06 13.74
N ALA A 374 18.28 -25.78 13.65
CA ALA A 374 19.12 -24.73 13.09
C ALA A 374 19.23 -23.62 14.13
N TYR A 375 20.46 -23.32 14.57
CA TYR A 375 20.72 -22.33 15.62
C TYR A 375 19.95 -22.60 16.93
N GLY A 376 19.72 -23.87 17.29
CA GLY A 376 18.97 -24.26 18.48
C GLY A 376 17.44 -24.20 18.33
N ILE A 377 16.93 -23.80 17.16
CA ILE A 377 15.50 -23.80 16.84
C ILE A 377 15.14 -25.14 16.18
N PRO A 378 14.16 -25.90 16.70
CA PRO A 378 13.81 -27.21 16.14
C PRO A 378 13.28 -27.12 14.70
N ILE A 379 13.73 -28.05 13.87
CA ILE A 379 13.22 -28.28 12.51
C ILE A 379 12.24 -29.45 12.58
N LEU A 380 10.98 -29.21 12.20
CA LEU A 380 9.96 -30.26 12.19
C LEU A 380 10.19 -31.25 11.04
N ASN A 381 9.86 -32.52 11.26
CA ASN A 381 9.88 -33.52 10.18
C ASN A 381 8.89 -33.14 9.08
N PHE A 382 9.38 -33.02 7.85
CA PHE A 382 8.59 -32.59 6.69
C PHE A 382 7.31 -33.43 6.48
N GLU A 383 7.44 -34.75 6.44
CA GLU A 383 6.30 -35.66 6.21
C GLU A 383 5.26 -35.61 7.34
N ASP A 384 5.70 -35.32 8.57
CA ASP A 384 4.83 -35.23 9.73
C ASP A 384 3.98 -33.95 9.72
N VAL A 385 4.42 -32.89 9.05
CA VAL A 385 3.70 -31.60 8.95
C VAL A 385 2.99 -31.38 7.61
N LEU A 386 3.30 -32.20 6.60
CA LEU A 386 2.74 -32.09 5.26
C LEU A 386 1.23 -32.44 5.24
N ALA A 387 0.39 -31.52 4.80
CA ALA A 387 -1.02 -31.80 4.49
C ALA A 387 -1.16 -32.46 3.12
N GLY A 388 -0.39 -31.98 2.14
CA GLY A 388 -0.36 -32.46 0.77
C GLY A 388 0.46 -31.57 -0.14
N SER A 389 0.40 -31.85 -1.43
CA SER A 389 1.12 -31.13 -2.47
C SER A 389 0.23 -31.01 -3.70
N VAL A 390 0.21 -29.85 -4.33
CA VAL A 390 -0.36 -29.69 -5.68
C VAL A 390 0.75 -30.07 -6.66
N GLU A 391 0.55 -31.18 -7.36
CA GLU A 391 1.56 -31.77 -8.24
C GLU A 391 1.61 -31.06 -9.60
N GLN A 392 2.79 -30.48 -9.91
CA GLN A 392 3.09 -29.80 -11.18
C GLN A 392 1.98 -28.84 -11.72
N PRO A 393 1.39 -27.95 -10.90
CA PRO A 393 0.35 -27.04 -11.37
C PRO A 393 0.84 -26.01 -12.41
N GLY A 394 2.12 -25.67 -12.40
CA GLY A 394 2.73 -24.68 -13.30
C GLY A 394 4.20 -24.45 -12.95
N LEU A 395 4.83 -23.44 -13.55
CA LEU A 395 6.23 -23.11 -13.30
C LEU A 395 6.38 -21.76 -12.60
N GLY A 396 7.12 -21.74 -11.50
CA GLY A 396 7.37 -20.52 -10.73
C GLY A 396 6.22 -20.10 -9.81
N PRO A 397 5.71 -20.96 -8.90
CA PRO A 397 4.66 -20.56 -7.97
C PRO A 397 5.14 -19.46 -7.03
N LEU A 398 4.42 -18.32 -6.98
CA LEU A 398 4.82 -17.17 -6.17
C LEU A 398 3.87 -16.86 -5.02
N HIS A 399 2.55 -16.78 -5.25
CA HIS A 399 1.60 -16.31 -4.24
C HIS A 399 0.25 -17.03 -4.39
N THR A 400 -0.45 -17.21 -3.28
CA THR A 400 -1.76 -17.88 -3.21
C THR A 400 -2.81 -17.05 -2.47
N GLU A 401 -4.02 -16.96 -3.01
CA GLU A 401 -5.20 -16.35 -2.35
C GLU A 401 -6.38 -17.33 -2.29
N PHE A 402 -7.35 -17.07 -1.41
CA PHE A 402 -8.47 -17.97 -1.12
C PHE A 402 -9.83 -17.32 -1.40
N ASP A 403 -10.78 -18.08 -1.95
CA ASP A 403 -12.12 -17.55 -2.28
C ASP A 403 -13.17 -17.72 -1.17
N GLY A 404 -12.81 -18.36 -0.05
CA GLY A 404 -13.76 -18.72 1.01
C GLY A 404 -14.76 -19.82 0.63
N LYS A 405 -14.60 -20.47 -0.52
CA LYS A 405 -15.47 -21.52 -1.08
C LYS A 405 -14.71 -22.84 -1.27
N GLY A 406 -13.58 -23.00 -0.59
CA GLY A 406 -12.74 -24.20 -0.62
C GLY A 406 -11.76 -24.26 -1.79
N ASN A 407 -11.56 -23.16 -2.54
CA ASN A 407 -10.52 -23.10 -3.56
C ASN A 407 -9.45 -22.08 -3.20
N ALA A 408 -8.26 -22.36 -3.71
CA ALA A 408 -7.09 -21.50 -3.69
C ALA A 408 -6.67 -21.16 -5.13
N TYR A 409 -6.06 -20.00 -5.30
CA TYR A 409 -5.67 -19.42 -6.58
C TYR A 409 -4.19 -19.06 -6.47
N THR A 410 -3.34 -19.69 -7.27
CA THR A 410 -1.89 -19.49 -7.19
C THR A 410 -1.34 -18.92 -8.49
N THR A 411 -0.44 -17.95 -8.38
CA THR A 411 0.28 -17.37 -9.52
C THR A 411 1.50 -18.19 -9.91
N PHE A 412 1.75 -18.31 -11.21
CA PHE A 412 2.92 -18.98 -11.76
C PHE A 412 3.66 -18.05 -12.72
N PHE A 413 4.81 -17.54 -12.29
CA PHE A 413 5.56 -16.49 -12.99
C PHE A 413 6.10 -16.95 -14.34
N ILE A 414 6.69 -18.15 -14.40
CA ILE A 414 7.38 -18.63 -15.61
C ILE A 414 6.36 -19.09 -16.64
N SER A 415 5.33 -19.84 -16.24
CA SER A 415 4.25 -20.22 -17.15
C SER A 415 3.25 -19.09 -17.42
N SER A 416 3.34 -17.99 -16.65
CA SER A 416 2.51 -16.79 -16.75
C SER A 416 1.01 -17.08 -16.72
N GLU A 417 0.55 -17.63 -15.60
CA GLU A 417 -0.85 -18.02 -15.42
C GLU A 417 -1.28 -17.97 -13.94
N VAL A 418 -2.58 -17.93 -13.72
CA VAL A 418 -3.22 -18.22 -12.43
C VAL A 418 -3.85 -19.60 -12.51
N VAL A 419 -3.61 -20.43 -11.49
CA VAL A 419 -4.18 -21.78 -11.38
C VAL A 419 -5.10 -21.84 -10.17
N LYS A 420 -6.34 -22.29 -10.39
CA LYS A 420 -7.34 -22.56 -9.36
C LYS A 420 -7.27 -24.04 -8.97
N TRP A 421 -7.17 -24.32 -7.68
CA TRP A 421 -7.10 -25.67 -7.13
C TRP A 421 -7.91 -25.79 -5.84
N LYS A 422 -8.26 -27.03 -5.45
CA LYS A 422 -9.13 -27.31 -4.30
C LYS A 422 -8.33 -27.59 -3.03
N LEU A 423 -8.72 -26.95 -1.93
CA LEU A 423 -8.20 -27.28 -0.60
C LEU A 423 -8.66 -28.69 -0.19
N GLY A 424 -7.77 -29.44 0.46
CA GLY A 424 -8.01 -30.80 0.96
C GLY A 424 -7.79 -31.90 -0.09
N THR A 425 -8.19 -31.70 -1.35
CA THR A 425 -7.92 -32.66 -2.43
C THR A 425 -6.69 -32.31 -3.26
N TRP A 426 -6.25 -31.05 -3.22
CA TRP A 426 -5.08 -30.54 -3.95
C TRP A 426 -5.20 -30.63 -5.48
N GLU A 427 -6.42 -30.84 -5.98
CA GLU A 427 -6.69 -31.00 -7.40
C GLU A 427 -6.77 -29.65 -8.11
N VAL A 428 -6.06 -29.52 -9.23
CA VAL A 428 -6.20 -28.38 -10.15
C VAL A 428 -7.56 -28.49 -10.85
N VAL A 429 -8.36 -27.43 -10.78
CA VAL A 429 -9.71 -27.39 -11.35
C VAL A 429 -9.88 -26.36 -12.46
N ASP A 430 -9.00 -25.35 -12.50
CA ASP A 430 -8.96 -24.40 -13.61
C ASP A 430 -7.61 -23.71 -13.74
N ARG A 431 -7.36 -23.11 -14.91
CA ARG A 431 -6.18 -22.28 -15.18
C ARG A 431 -6.50 -21.20 -16.19
N GLN A 432 -5.91 -20.02 -16.02
CA GLN A 432 -6.04 -18.90 -16.95
C GLN A 432 -4.69 -18.23 -17.22
N PRO A 433 -4.34 -17.99 -18.49
CA PRO A 433 -3.13 -17.27 -18.85
C PRO A 433 -3.18 -15.81 -18.35
N CYS A 434 -2.05 -15.32 -17.88
CA CYS A 434 -1.80 -13.92 -17.52
C CYS A 434 -0.78 -13.31 -18.47
N TYR A 435 -0.81 -11.98 -18.64
CA TYR A 435 -0.07 -11.32 -19.70
C TYR A 435 0.67 -10.06 -19.20
N TYR A 436 1.97 -10.09 -18.90
CA TYR A 436 2.86 -11.20 -18.51
C TYR A 436 3.78 -10.65 -17.40
N SER A 437 4.80 -11.34 -16.91
CA SER A 437 4.58 -12.50 -16.06
C SER A 437 3.94 -12.06 -14.75
N VAL A 438 3.02 -12.87 -14.24
CA VAL A 438 2.28 -12.54 -13.02
C VAL A 438 3.16 -12.72 -11.77
N GLY A 439 3.14 -11.74 -10.88
CA GLY A 439 3.77 -11.79 -9.56
C GLY A 439 2.78 -12.26 -8.50
N HIS A 440 2.22 -11.32 -7.74
CA HIS A 440 1.18 -11.60 -6.75
C HIS A 440 -0.22 -11.49 -7.35
N LEU A 441 -1.20 -11.89 -6.54
CA LEU A 441 -2.62 -11.75 -6.84
C LEU A 441 -3.35 -11.23 -5.59
N MET A 442 -4.57 -10.73 -5.75
CA MET A 442 -5.43 -10.31 -4.66
C MET A 442 -6.86 -10.79 -4.92
N ILE A 443 -7.48 -11.42 -3.93
CA ILE A 443 -8.93 -11.54 -3.81
C ILE A 443 -9.34 -10.52 -2.74
N PRO A 444 -10.41 -9.70 -2.88
CA PRO A 444 -10.78 -8.77 -1.83
C PRO A 444 -11.06 -9.53 -0.51
N GLY A 445 -10.35 -9.17 0.55
CA GLY A 445 -10.33 -9.91 1.82
C GLY A 445 -9.81 -11.36 1.72
N GLY A 446 -9.08 -11.72 0.67
CA GLY A 446 -8.58 -13.07 0.36
C GLY A 446 -7.69 -13.66 1.43
N ASN A 447 -6.92 -12.78 2.07
CA ASN A 447 -6.19 -13.13 3.26
C ASN A 447 -7.15 -13.35 4.46
N SER A 448 -8.15 -12.53 4.72
CA SER A 448 -9.05 -12.65 5.89
C SER A 448 -9.77 -14.01 6.07
N ARG A 449 -10.39 -14.23 7.24
CA ARG A 449 -11.28 -15.38 7.50
C ARG A 449 -12.54 -15.41 6.65
N LYS A 450 -12.93 -14.28 6.06
CA LYS A 450 -14.10 -14.17 5.18
C LYS A 450 -13.77 -13.42 3.89
N PRO A 451 -13.11 -14.08 2.94
CA PRO A 451 -12.88 -13.52 1.62
C PRO A 451 -14.16 -13.18 0.86
N PHE A 452 -14.09 -12.12 0.06
CA PHE A 452 -15.14 -11.74 -0.89
C PHE A 452 -14.82 -12.34 -2.27
N GLY A 453 -14.90 -13.68 -2.36
CA GLY A 453 -14.54 -14.49 -3.54
C GLY A 453 -15.43 -14.29 -4.77
N LYS A 454 -15.47 -13.07 -5.30
CA LYS A 454 -16.15 -12.66 -6.54
C LYS A 454 -15.13 -12.36 -7.64
N TYR A 455 -14.03 -11.70 -7.29
CA TYR A 455 -12.97 -11.33 -8.21
C TYR A 455 -11.60 -11.80 -7.72
N VAL A 456 -10.69 -12.05 -8.67
CA VAL A 456 -9.26 -12.10 -8.42
C VAL A 456 -8.55 -11.11 -9.33
N VAL A 457 -7.60 -10.35 -8.79
CA VAL A 457 -6.76 -9.40 -9.49
C VAL A 457 -5.35 -9.98 -9.56
N ALA A 458 -4.85 -10.26 -10.75
CA ALA A 458 -3.50 -10.75 -11.00
C ALA A 458 -2.58 -9.60 -11.42
N MET A 459 -1.46 -9.38 -10.73
CA MET A 459 -0.55 -8.25 -10.97
C MET A 459 0.65 -8.68 -11.81
N ASN A 460 0.76 -8.13 -13.01
CA ASN A 460 1.70 -8.52 -14.07
C ASN A 460 2.90 -7.56 -14.15
N LYS A 461 4.11 -8.13 -14.25
CA LYS A 461 5.38 -7.40 -14.18
C LYS A 461 5.94 -6.95 -15.52
N ILE A 462 5.52 -7.61 -16.60
CA ILE A 462 6.07 -7.51 -17.96
C ILE A 462 4.91 -7.36 -18.96
N THR A 463 4.60 -6.12 -19.33
CA THR A 463 3.40 -5.79 -20.12
C THR A 463 3.58 -5.78 -21.63
N LYS A 464 4.80 -5.73 -22.16
CA LYS A 464 5.11 -5.89 -23.60
C LYS A 464 4.12 -5.17 -24.55
N ASP A 465 3.23 -5.94 -25.18
CA ASP A 465 2.31 -5.57 -26.25
C ASP A 465 0.87 -5.33 -25.77
N ARG A 466 0.62 -5.29 -24.46
CA ARG A 466 -0.71 -5.14 -23.88
C ARG A 466 -1.31 -3.76 -24.06
N TYR A 467 -0.48 -2.73 -24.18
CA TYR A 467 -0.91 -1.34 -24.35
C TYR A 467 -0.22 -0.67 -25.54
N LEU A 468 -0.72 0.51 -25.90
CA LEU A 468 -0.02 1.38 -26.84
C LEU A 468 1.40 1.66 -26.32
N PRO A 469 2.43 1.60 -27.18
CA PRO A 469 3.81 1.77 -26.74
C PRO A 469 4.06 3.21 -26.27
N THR A 470 4.65 3.35 -25.08
CA THR A 470 4.99 4.63 -24.44
C THR A 470 6.49 4.93 -24.42
N GLY A 471 7.29 4.15 -25.17
CA GLY A 471 8.75 4.23 -25.18
C GLY A 471 9.40 3.01 -24.53
N PRO A 472 10.69 3.10 -24.13
CA PRO A 472 11.41 2.00 -23.49
C PRO A 472 10.83 1.59 -22.12
N GLU A 473 10.20 2.53 -21.44
CA GLU A 473 9.49 2.30 -20.18
C GLU A 473 7.99 2.13 -20.47
N VAL A 474 7.41 1.06 -19.93
CA VAL A 474 5.99 0.73 -20.05
C VAL A 474 5.41 0.53 -18.66
N THR A 475 4.13 0.88 -18.49
CA THR A 475 3.38 0.62 -17.27
C THR A 475 3.18 -0.88 -17.04
N GLN A 476 3.27 -1.34 -15.79
CA GLN A 476 2.80 -2.65 -15.38
C GLN A 476 1.27 -2.76 -15.45
N SER A 477 0.71 -3.96 -15.42
CA SER A 477 -0.74 -4.15 -15.51
C SER A 477 -1.30 -5.02 -14.40
N ALA A 478 -2.60 -4.85 -14.16
CA ALA A 478 -3.39 -5.77 -13.38
C ALA A 478 -4.51 -6.35 -14.26
N GLN A 479 -4.77 -7.63 -14.09
CA GLN A 479 -5.85 -8.34 -14.79
C GLN A 479 -6.91 -8.81 -13.81
N LEU A 480 -8.16 -8.43 -14.06
CA LEU A 480 -9.32 -8.79 -13.25
C LEU A 480 -10.00 -10.02 -13.84
N TYR A 481 -10.21 -11.06 -13.02
CA TYR A 481 -10.98 -12.24 -13.39
C TYR A 481 -12.22 -12.38 -12.50
N ASP A 482 -13.35 -12.74 -13.09
CA ASP A 482 -14.54 -13.23 -12.38
C ASP A 482 -14.30 -14.65 -11.89
N ILE A 483 -14.49 -14.86 -10.58
CA ILE A 483 -14.36 -16.17 -9.91
C ILE A 483 -15.65 -16.58 -9.20
N SER A 484 -16.77 -15.90 -9.49
CA SER A 484 -18.07 -16.22 -8.90
C SER A 484 -18.62 -17.57 -9.38
N GLY A 485 -18.25 -18.00 -10.59
CA GLY A 485 -18.63 -19.27 -11.20
C GLY A 485 -17.60 -20.40 -11.01
N GLU A 486 -17.81 -21.50 -11.74
CA GLU A 486 -16.91 -22.66 -11.69
C GLU A 486 -15.54 -22.36 -12.30
N LYS A 487 -15.53 -21.64 -13.44
CA LYS A 487 -14.37 -21.28 -14.24
C LYS A 487 -14.04 -19.80 -14.10
N MET A 488 -12.75 -19.49 -14.07
CA MET A 488 -12.25 -18.12 -14.07
C MET A 488 -12.51 -17.50 -15.44
N GLN A 489 -12.98 -16.25 -15.47
CA GLN A 489 -13.21 -15.50 -16.71
C GLN A 489 -12.47 -14.16 -16.64
N LEU A 490 -11.49 -13.95 -17.52
CA LEU A 490 -10.82 -12.65 -17.66
C LEU A 490 -11.85 -11.58 -18.06
N LEU A 491 -11.90 -10.49 -17.28
CA LEU A 491 -12.82 -9.39 -17.47
C LEU A 491 -12.16 -8.12 -18.00
N LEU A 492 -11.04 -7.74 -17.38
CA LEU A 492 -10.38 -6.46 -17.62
C LEU A 492 -8.86 -6.60 -17.49
N ASP A 493 -8.15 -5.77 -18.24
CA ASP A 493 -6.70 -5.55 -18.15
C ASP A 493 -6.51 -4.02 -18.03
N PHE A 494 -5.91 -3.55 -16.94
CA PHE A 494 -5.76 -2.11 -16.65
C PHE A 494 -4.35 -1.76 -16.15
N PRO A 495 -3.81 -0.58 -16.56
CA PRO A 495 -2.46 -0.17 -16.19
C PRO A 495 -2.36 0.19 -14.71
N THR A 496 -1.15 0.11 -14.16
CA THR A 496 -0.86 0.33 -12.73
C THR A 496 0.32 1.28 -12.52
N VAL A 497 0.49 1.80 -11.30
CA VAL A 497 1.50 2.80 -10.96
C VAL A 497 2.73 2.14 -10.32
N GLY A 498 3.94 2.48 -10.81
CA GLY A 498 5.22 2.26 -10.14
C GLY A 498 5.66 0.82 -9.84
N GLU A 499 5.16 -0.17 -10.60
CA GLU A 499 5.28 -1.61 -10.35
C GLU A 499 4.65 -2.09 -9.03
N PRO A 500 3.34 -2.39 -9.02
CA PRO A 500 2.70 -2.88 -7.80
C PRO A 500 3.23 -4.25 -7.39
N HIS A 501 3.64 -4.42 -6.13
CA HIS A 501 4.07 -5.72 -5.60
C HIS A 501 2.90 -6.56 -5.12
N TYR A 502 2.05 -5.99 -4.26
CA TYR A 502 0.86 -6.63 -3.69
C TYR A 502 -0.36 -5.69 -3.75
N ALA A 503 -1.52 -6.21 -3.40
CA ALA A 503 -2.74 -5.42 -3.25
C ALA A 503 -3.62 -5.98 -2.13
N ALA A 504 -4.42 -5.10 -1.52
CA ALA A 504 -5.51 -5.48 -0.64
C ALA A 504 -6.82 -4.90 -1.16
N GLY A 505 -7.95 -5.53 -0.85
CA GLY A 505 -9.25 -5.06 -1.33
C GLY A 505 -10.36 -5.26 -0.31
N ALA A 506 -11.34 -4.38 -0.32
CA ALA A 506 -12.50 -4.43 0.57
C ALA A 506 -13.77 -3.90 -0.13
N PRO A 507 -14.97 -4.42 0.23
CA PRO A 507 -16.23 -3.85 -0.24
C PRO A 507 -16.32 -2.35 0.05
N ALA A 508 -16.81 -1.60 -0.94
CA ALA A 508 -16.99 -0.16 -0.82
C ALA A 508 -17.89 0.23 0.35
N ASP A 509 -18.90 -0.59 0.65
CA ASP A 509 -19.87 -0.34 1.74
C ASP A 509 -19.25 -0.39 3.15
N LEU A 510 -18.07 -0.97 3.33
CA LEU A 510 -17.36 -0.94 4.62
C LEU A 510 -16.63 0.39 4.86
N ILE A 511 -16.25 1.08 3.79
CA ILE A 511 -15.34 2.25 3.83
C ILE A 511 -16.11 3.53 3.54
N LYS A 512 -16.92 3.54 2.47
CA LYS A 512 -17.66 4.71 1.98
C LYS A 512 -18.46 5.44 3.07
N PRO A 513 -19.18 4.77 3.99
CA PRO A 513 -19.94 5.46 5.04
C PRO A 513 -19.08 6.27 6.02
N ARG A 514 -17.77 5.99 6.08
CA ARG A 514 -16.81 6.61 6.99
C ARG A 514 -16.01 7.74 6.36
N SER A 515 -16.10 7.88 5.03
CA SER A 515 -15.30 8.86 4.30
C SER A 515 -15.66 10.28 4.71
N LYS A 516 -14.67 11.00 5.23
CA LYS A 516 -14.76 12.40 5.60
C LYS A 516 -14.77 13.24 4.33
N LYS A 517 -15.70 14.20 4.27
CA LYS A 517 -15.87 15.11 3.12
C LYS A 517 -15.07 16.40 3.28
N LEU A 518 -15.04 16.94 4.49
CA LEU A 518 -14.39 18.20 4.82
C LEU A 518 -13.94 18.19 6.28
N PHE A 519 -13.04 19.10 6.63
CA PHE A 519 -12.66 19.37 8.00
C PHE A 519 -13.52 20.52 8.54
N ASN A 520 -14.10 20.34 9.73
CA ASN A 520 -14.87 21.42 10.35
C ASN A 520 -13.90 22.52 10.76
N LEU A 521 -14.16 23.75 10.33
CA LEU A 521 -13.29 24.89 10.64
C LEU A 521 -13.18 25.16 12.16
N GLU A 522 -14.24 24.87 12.91
CA GLU A 522 -14.26 25.02 14.37
C GLU A 522 -13.28 24.06 15.06
N ASP A 523 -13.10 22.85 14.51
CA ASP A 523 -12.23 21.81 15.05
C ASP A 523 -10.75 22.03 14.72
N ASN A 524 -10.44 22.94 13.79
CA ASN A 524 -9.07 23.27 13.39
C ASN A 524 -8.30 23.94 14.54
N LYS A 525 -7.27 23.26 15.04
CA LYS A 525 -6.38 23.69 16.14
C LYS A 525 -4.97 24.03 15.64
N HIS A 526 -4.78 24.17 14.33
CA HIS A 526 -3.49 24.55 13.77
C HIS A 526 -3.04 25.89 14.39
N PRO A 527 -1.80 26.02 14.89
CA PRO A 527 -1.35 27.19 15.66
C PRO A 527 -1.37 28.50 14.85
N TYR A 528 -1.34 28.38 13.52
CA TYR A 528 -1.38 29.51 12.60
C TYR A 528 -2.70 29.66 11.84
N ALA A 529 -3.77 28.96 12.26
CA ALA A 529 -5.07 29.10 11.63
C ALA A 529 -5.61 30.54 11.74
N ALA A 530 -6.20 31.02 10.65
CA ALA A 530 -7.04 32.20 10.63
C ALA A 530 -8.44 31.73 10.22
N LYS A 531 -9.41 31.76 11.14
CA LYS A 531 -10.75 31.20 10.91
C LYS A 531 -11.74 32.20 10.33
N SER A 532 -11.27 33.42 10.06
CA SER A 532 -12.01 34.47 9.36
C SER A 532 -11.03 35.45 8.73
N GLU A 533 -11.51 36.24 7.77
CA GLU A 533 -10.70 37.29 7.16
C GLU A 533 -10.20 38.32 8.18
N ALA A 534 -10.96 38.58 9.25
CA ALA A 534 -10.58 39.50 10.33
C ALA A 534 -9.39 39.01 11.17
N GLU A 535 -9.07 37.71 11.11
CA GLU A 535 -7.91 37.12 11.79
C GLU A 535 -6.64 37.14 10.93
N THR A 536 -6.75 37.53 9.66
CA THR A 536 -5.60 37.63 8.75
C THR A 536 -4.66 38.76 9.17
N LYS A 537 -3.36 38.54 9.00
CA LYS A 537 -2.32 39.48 9.40
C LYS A 537 -0.98 39.11 8.78
N VAL A 538 -0.09 40.09 8.67
CA VAL A 538 1.32 39.83 8.35
C VAL A 538 2.19 40.32 9.50
N VAL A 539 3.03 39.46 10.05
CA VAL A 539 3.91 39.76 11.19
C VAL A 539 5.35 39.41 10.86
N ARG A 540 6.28 40.25 11.30
CA ARG A 540 7.72 40.08 11.08
C ARG A 540 8.43 39.83 12.39
N ASP A 541 9.26 38.80 12.41
CA ASP A 541 10.24 38.50 13.45
C ASP A 541 11.64 38.42 12.83
N GLY A 542 12.38 39.52 12.89
CA GLY A 542 13.67 39.65 12.19
C GLY A 542 13.55 39.44 10.68
N LYS A 543 14.17 38.36 10.18
CA LYS A 543 14.11 37.92 8.77
C LYS A 543 12.98 36.92 8.49
N THR A 544 12.28 36.46 9.52
CA THR A 544 11.13 35.59 9.35
C THR A 544 9.89 36.45 9.23
N VAL A 545 9.04 36.16 8.25
CA VAL A 545 7.75 36.83 8.08
C VAL A 545 6.66 35.78 8.03
N HIS A 546 5.63 35.93 8.85
CA HIS A 546 4.46 35.06 8.85
C HIS A 546 3.27 35.83 8.27
N VAL A 547 2.73 35.30 7.18
CA VAL A 547 1.51 35.75 6.52
C VAL A 547 0.41 34.77 6.94
N TYR A 548 -0.55 35.25 7.73
CA TYR A 548 -1.76 34.51 8.08
C TYR A 548 -2.82 34.89 7.05
N MET A 549 -3.14 33.94 6.19
CA MET A 549 -3.98 34.12 5.01
C MET A 549 -5.19 33.20 5.08
N THR A 550 -6.28 33.62 4.46
CA THR A 550 -7.46 32.77 4.26
C THR A 550 -7.80 32.66 2.78
N THR A 551 -8.46 31.56 2.42
CA THR A 551 -9.09 31.37 1.12
C THR A 551 -10.57 31.09 1.29
N ILE A 552 -11.36 31.73 0.45
CA ILE A 552 -12.75 31.40 0.16
C ILE A 552 -12.94 31.67 -1.33
N ARG A 553 -13.84 30.95 -1.99
CA ARG A 553 -14.01 30.99 -3.45
C ARG A 553 -13.89 32.40 -4.01
N SER A 554 -12.98 32.51 -4.97
CA SER A 554 -12.69 33.69 -5.77
C SER A 554 -11.74 34.74 -5.17
N HIS A 555 -11.21 34.60 -3.94
CA HIS A 555 -10.16 35.50 -3.46
C HIS A 555 -9.28 34.94 -2.32
N PHE A 556 -8.07 35.51 -2.22
CA PHE A 556 -7.20 35.40 -1.05
C PHE A 556 -7.46 36.58 -0.10
N SER A 557 -7.25 36.40 1.20
CA SER A 557 -7.21 37.50 2.16
C SER A 557 -5.99 37.36 3.07
N PRO A 558 -4.99 38.27 3.01
CA PRO A 558 -4.87 39.40 2.07
C PRO A 558 -4.45 38.93 0.65
N ASP A 559 -4.70 39.76 -0.36
CA ASP A 559 -4.27 39.54 -1.75
C ASP A 559 -3.08 40.42 -2.16
N ASN A 560 -2.82 41.52 -1.45
CA ASN A 560 -1.67 42.39 -1.69
C ASN A 560 -0.82 42.52 -0.43
N ILE A 561 0.49 42.28 -0.56
CA ILE A 561 1.44 42.29 0.55
C ILE A 561 2.67 43.13 0.18
N GLU A 562 2.98 44.16 0.98
CA GLU A 562 4.18 44.98 0.87
C GLU A 562 5.07 44.88 2.11
N GLY A 563 6.35 45.25 1.97
CA GLY A 563 7.34 45.20 3.05
C GLY A 563 8.07 43.86 3.19
N ILE A 564 7.74 42.91 2.30
CA ILE A 564 8.67 42.00 1.61
C ILE A 564 10.15 42.43 1.53
N LYS A 565 11.16 41.71 2.03
CA LYS A 565 12.57 42.02 1.73
C LYS A 565 13.35 40.84 1.18
N VAL A 566 14.31 41.11 0.30
CA VAL A 566 15.28 40.10 -0.16
C VAL A 566 15.98 39.47 1.04
N GLY A 567 16.00 38.14 1.08
CA GLY A 567 16.60 37.37 2.18
C GLY A 567 15.69 37.14 3.38
N ASP A 568 14.43 37.54 3.31
CA ASP A 568 13.41 37.05 4.25
C ASP A 568 13.12 35.57 4.01
N LYS A 569 12.63 34.89 5.05
CA LYS A 569 11.95 33.61 4.97
C LYS A 569 10.48 33.84 5.29
N VAL A 570 9.64 33.72 4.26
CA VAL A 570 8.22 34.04 4.34
C VAL A 570 7.41 32.75 4.45
N TYR A 571 6.60 32.66 5.49
CA TYR A 571 5.67 31.57 5.74
C TYR A 571 4.26 32.07 5.44
N PHE A 572 3.60 31.48 4.45
CA PHE A 572 2.19 31.70 4.14
C PHE A 572 1.38 30.59 4.81
N HIS A 573 0.83 30.89 5.98
CA HIS A 573 -0.11 30.01 6.68
C HIS A 573 -1.50 30.28 6.13
N ILE A 574 -2.04 29.36 5.35
CA ILE A 574 -3.26 29.58 4.58
C ILE A 574 -4.35 28.66 5.12
N THR A 575 -5.48 29.22 5.52
CA THR A 575 -6.65 28.46 5.98
C THR A 575 -7.76 28.48 4.94
N ASN A 576 -8.22 27.31 4.52
CA ASN A 576 -9.37 27.19 3.63
C ASN A 576 -10.67 27.31 4.42
N LEU A 577 -11.41 28.40 4.21
CA LEU A 577 -12.67 28.70 4.91
C LEU A 577 -13.89 28.00 4.30
N GLU A 578 -13.74 27.28 3.19
CA GLU A 578 -14.84 26.52 2.59
C GLU A 578 -15.38 25.49 3.57
N GLN A 579 -16.71 25.37 3.60
CA GLN A 579 -17.46 24.34 4.32
C GLN A 579 -18.42 23.62 3.37
N ASP A 580 -18.02 23.53 2.11
CA ASP A 580 -18.65 22.72 1.07
C ASP A 580 -17.69 21.60 0.65
N TYR A 581 -18.25 20.48 0.20
CA TYR A 581 -17.48 19.33 -0.23
C TYR A 581 -16.84 19.59 -1.60
N ASP A 582 -15.61 19.09 -1.80
CA ASP A 582 -14.92 19.13 -3.10
C ASP A 582 -14.58 20.56 -3.59
N VAL A 583 -14.21 21.43 -2.65
CA VAL A 583 -13.74 22.80 -2.93
C VAL A 583 -12.35 23.05 -2.32
N PRO A 584 -11.30 22.34 -2.79
CA PRO A 584 -9.95 22.65 -2.38
C PRO A 584 -9.50 24.00 -2.94
N HIS A 585 -8.47 24.58 -2.30
CA HIS A 585 -7.77 25.75 -2.84
C HIS A 585 -6.30 25.43 -2.99
N GLY A 586 -5.68 26.08 -3.96
CA GLY A 586 -4.25 25.98 -4.23
C GLY A 586 -3.51 27.27 -3.89
N VAL A 587 -2.20 27.21 -3.70
CA VAL A 587 -1.31 28.39 -3.72
C VAL A 587 0.01 28.06 -4.39
N SER A 588 0.40 28.88 -5.37
CA SER A 588 1.75 28.88 -5.93
C SER A 588 2.21 30.29 -6.26
N MET A 589 3.52 30.49 -6.29
CA MET A 589 4.17 31.77 -6.58
C MET A 589 5.26 31.60 -7.63
N ILE A 590 5.33 32.55 -8.56
CA ILE A 590 6.27 32.46 -9.70
C ILE A 590 7.72 32.25 -9.22
N GLY A 591 8.35 31.19 -9.73
CA GLY A 591 9.75 30.87 -9.44
C GLY A 591 10.04 30.43 -8.00
N ALA A 592 9.02 30.12 -7.20
CA ALA A 592 9.23 29.50 -5.90
C ALA A 592 9.88 28.12 -6.06
N ASN A 593 10.94 27.85 -5.30
CA ASN A 593 11.69 26.59 -5.38
C ASN A 593 11.07 25.51 -4.47
N THR A 594 9.78 25.24 -4.69
CA THR A 594 8.96 24.25 -3.98
C THR A 594 7.74 23.88 -4.85
N SER A 595 6.94 22.89 -4.45
CA SER A 595 5.67 22.56 -5.10
C SER A 595 4.60 23.63 -4.88
N GLU A 596 3.44 23.48 -5.54
CA GLU A 596 2.22 24.13 -5.05
C GLU A 596 1.86 23.68 -3.64
N LEU A 597 0.92 24.39 -3.01
CA LEU A 597 0.22 23.97 -1.80
C LEU A 597 -1.24 23.69 -2.14
N LEU A 598 -1.75 22.49 -1.82
CA LEU A 598 -3.16 22.12 -1.99
C LEU A 598 -3.82 22.00 -0.61
N ILE A 599 -4.97 22.66 -0.41
CA ILE A 599 -5.57 22.88 0.91
C ILE A 599 -7.05 22.47 0.88
N MET A 600 -7.41 21.38 1.56
CA MET A 600 -8.80 20.91 1.59
C MET A 600 -9.71 21.83 2.44
N PRO A 601 -11.03 21.83 2.22
CA PRO A 601 -11.99 22.59 3.04
C PRO A 601 -11.78 22.41 4.55
N GLY A 602 -11.55 23.52 5.26
CA GLY A 602 -11.30 23.58 6.69
C GLY A 602 -9.85 23.36 7.14
N GLN A 603 -8.94 22.96 6.24
CA GLN A 603 -7.53 22.78 6.56
C GLN A 603 -6.76 24.09 6.66
N THR A 604 -5.66 24.05 7.42
CA THR A 604 -4.62 25.08 7.40
C THR A 604 -3.31 24.43 7.01
N GLU A 605 -2.62 25.02 6.04
CA GLU A 605 -1.38 24.49 5.48
C GLU A 605 -0.38 25.64 5.24
N THR A 606 0.92 25.34 5.21
CA THR A 606 1.96 26.37 5.12
C THR A 606 2.82 26.27 3.87
N PHE A 607 2.81 27.34 3.07
CA PHE A 607 3.70 27.52 1.92
C PHE A 607 4.90 28.40 2.30
N VAL A 608 6.12 27.91 2.08
CA VAL A 608 7.35 28.63 2.46
C VAL A 608 8.06 29.18 1.23
N TRP A 609 8.41 30.46 1.27
CA TRP A 609 9.09 31.14 0.18
C TRP A 609 10.23 32.04 0.68
N GLU A 610 11.36 32.00 -0.03
CA GLU A 610 12.52 32.85 0.25
C GLU A 610 12.85 33.72 -0.97
N PRO A 611 12.39 34.98 -1.02
CA PRO A 611 12.65 35.86 -2.15
C PRO A 611 14.14 36.18 -2.30
N LYS A 612 14.65 35.94 -3.50
CA LYS A 612 16.07 36.18 -3.84
C LYS A 612 16.32 37.48 -4.61
N GLN A 613 15.27 38.15 -5.08
CA GLN A 613 15.36 39.34 -5.92
C GLN A 613 14.26 40.35 -5.58
N GLU A 614 14.58 41.64 -5.75
CA GLU A 614 13.60 42.72 -5.65
C GLU A 614 12.57 42.63 -6.78
N GLY A 615 11.35 43.10 -6.54
CA GLY A 615 10.31 43.14 -7.56
C GLY A 615 8.91 42.93 -7.01
N VAL A 616 7.96 42.73 -7.92
CA VAL A 616 6.58 42.39 -7.60
C VAL A 616 6.33 40.96 -8.07
N TRP A 617 5.93 40.10 -7.14
CA TRP A 617 5.86 38.65 -7.33
C TRP A 617 4.40 38.20 -7.22
N PRO A 618 3.76 37.79 -8.32
CA PRO A 618 2.41 37.26 -8.28
C PRO A 618 2.37 35.87 -7.65
N PHE A 619 1.30 35.60 -6.91
CA PHE A 619 0.86 34.28 -6.48
C PHE A 619 -0.60 34.07 -6.90
N TYR A 620 -1.02 32.81 -7.02
CA TYR A 620 -2.36 32.47 -7.53
C TYR A 620 -2.86 31.15 -6.98
N CYS A 621 -4.17 30.93 -7.07
CA CYS A 621 -4.78 29.64 -6.79
C CYS A 621 -4.54 28.67 -7.95
N THR A 622 -3.82 27.58 -7.68
CA THR A 622 -3.52 26.53 -8.66
C THR A 622 -4.73 25.66 -8.96
N ASP A 623 -5.65 25.49 -8.00
CA ASP A 623 -6.87 24.71 -8.18
C ASP A 623 -7.97 25.50 -8.90
N PHE A 624 -8.79 24.81 -9.70
CA PHE A 624 -9.97 25.39 -10.33
C PHE A 624 -11.14 25.44 -9.34
N CYS A 625 -11.02 26.31 -8.34
CA CYS A 625 -11.93 26.36 -7.20
C CYS A 625 -13.25 27.12 -7.46
N SER A 626 -13.33 27.94 -8.53
CA SER A 626 -14.52 28.70 -8.89
C SER A 626 -14.49 29.17 -10.35
N ALA A 627 -15.61 29.72 -10.85
CA ALA A 627 -15.65 30.35 -12.17
C ALA A 627 -14.67 31.54 -12.31
N LEU A 628 -14.26 32.14 -11.18
CA LEU A 628 -13.31 33.24 -11.10
C LEU A 628 -11.94 32.77 -10.53
N HIS A 629 -11.56 31.50 -10.78
CA HIS A 629 -10.28 30.99 -10.28
C HIS A 629 -9.08 31.74 -10.90
N GLN A 630 -9.22 32.32 -12.10
CA GLN A 630 -8.16 33.10 -12.73
C GLN A 630 -7.95 34.45 -12.02
N GLU A 631 -9.02 35.04 -11.50
CA GLU A 631 -9.00 36.28 -10.73
C GLU A 631 -8.56 36.07 -9.28
N MET A 632 -8.55 34.82 -8.79
CA MET A 632 -8.03 34.46 -7.48
C MET A 632 -6.50 34.45 -7.49
N GLN A 633 -5.92 35.65 -7.41
CA GLN A 633 -4.49 35.92 -7.41
C GLN A 633 -4.15 37.10 -6.50
N GLY A 634 -2.86 37.27 -6.22
CA GLY A 634 -2.36 38.35 -5.41
C GLY A 634 -0.91 38.69 -5.74
N TYR A 635 -0.38 39.73 -5.08
CA TYR A 635 0.96 40.24 -5.32
C TYR A 635 1.74 40.44 -4.02
N VAL A 636 3.03 40.09 -4.07
CA VAL A 636 3.99 40.40 -3.01
C VAL A 636 5.07 41.34 -3.55
N ARG A 637 5.20 42.52 -2.95
CA ARG A 637 6.28 43.47 -3.26
C ARG A 637 7.51 43.18 -2.40
N VAL A 638 8.59 42.72 -3.02
CA VAL A 638 9.89 42.49 -2.41
C VAL A 638 10.81 43.70 -2.64
N SER A 639 11.24 44.32 -1.55
CA SER A 639 12.20 45.43 -1.51
C SER A 639 13.62 44.94 -1.24
N ALA A 640 14.61 45.82 -1.43
CA ALA A 640 16.00 45.57 -1.06
C ALA A 640 16.13 45.12 0.41
N ALA A 641 17.15 44.31 0.73
CA ALA A 641 17.38 43.79 2.08
C ALA A 641 17.50 44.87 3.17
N ASN A 642 18.01 46.06 2.80
CA ASN A 642 18.18 47.23 3.66
C ASN A 642 17.08 48.30 3.49
N ALA A 643 16.02 48.01 2.75
CA ALA A 643 14.92 48.96 2.57
C ALA A 643 14.14 49.19 3.88
N ASN A 644 13.57 50.39 4.02
CA ASN A 644 12.70 50.77 5.14
C ASN A 644 11.20 50.68 4.77
N THR A 645 10.85 49.95 3.71
CA THR A 645 9.46 49.73 3.30
C THR A 645 8.67 49.12 4.46
N PRO A 646 7.59 49.76 4.93
CA PRO A 646 6.78 49.22 6.01
C PRO A 646 6.05 47.97 5.56
N LEU A 647 5.79 47.06 6.50
CA LEU A 647 4.92 45.92 6.27
C LEU A 647 3.48 46.42 6.13
N ARG A 648 2.84 46.14 4.99
CA ARG A 648 1.43 46.49 4.71
C ARG A 648 0.77 45.31 4.02
N TRP A 649 -0.51 45.10 4.27
CA TRP A 649 -1.32 44.10 3.59
C TRP A 649 -2.76 44.60 3.51
N SER A 650 -3.48 44.20 2.47
CA SER A 650 -4.84 44.67 2.23
C SER A 650 -5.69 43.62 1.50
N LEU A 651 -7.00 43.85 1.54
CA LEU A 651 -8.02 43.27 0.69
C LEU A 651 -9.04 44.38 0.39
N GLY A 652 -9.20 44.78 -0.87
CA GLY A 652 -10.24 45.74 -1.29
C GLY A 652 -10.10 47.20 -0.86
N GLU A 653 -9.15 47.56 0.00
CA GLU A 653 -8.79 48.95 0.32
C GLU A 653 -7.61 49.42 -0.54
N ASP A 654 -7.68 50.66 -1.05
CA ASP A 654 -6.54 51.30 -1.70
C ASP A 654 -5.40 51.39 -0.68
N ILE A 655 -4.25 50.78 -1.01
CA ILE A 655 -3.01 50.98 -0.25
C ILE A 655 -2.55 52.42 -0.49
N GLU A 656 -3.09 53.41 0.24
CA GLU A 656 -2.61 54.80 0.21
C GLU A 656 -1.19 54.96 0.78
#